data_AF-A0A935X135-F1
#
_entry.id   AF-A0A935X135-F1
#
_cell.length_a   1.000
_cell.length_b   1.000
_cell.length_c   1.000
_cell.angle_alpha   90.00
_cell.angle_beta   90.00
_cell.angle_gamma   90.00
#
_symmetry.space_group_name_H-M   'P 1'
#
loop_
_entity.id
_entity.type
_entity.pdbx_description
1 polymer ?
#
loop_
_entity_poly.entity_id
_entity_poly.type
_entity_poly.pdbx_seq_one_letter_code
_entity_poly.pdbx_strand_id
1 'polypeptide(L)'
;MKYLIRTCAGVLILGFVAWSLPSEAKPKRRGRSAQAKIQKKTQGRPALEYDRFRKKVELMVAEKREEQISGLKRLIDLGPSEKEMPDLKFRMAELYFEKSRAFFFLAQDADDKSTNAKDEGERANFLREKKNYTKESKAWSQQAVALYQEIRERYPKYTRIPEVLFALGQSHWNEGRFKDSITVYADLIRNFRDSPLVSEAWIAFGEYYFNEGNVDKALKSYEKAAENKRSRVYGFALYKQAWCYYNKSDWAKALRKFEATVFYSQLAEDMSGENKIALGREAQKDYVRTYSHIGDPKRAKFVMAHLLAEDTCASKACLELVAQLAGIWFDEGHFEESASLYRQLIELDPNNSRNPFFQGRVVDLVSTTQDRKRVILESRRLVEVYEATKQRVESMAADTDAGKEARENIQEAGVQAEVTIRKLAQVWNRTAMKLRSKEWYADAMTMYSDYLKLFPGSKYAYEMTFQLADLFYKLEKYDEAARYYEATVKADPKGKYLIDAANDNILAIEEHLKDLDIKRPKATDVAQPIDKEKQRLIDACDRYVQFVPPDKADKLIAVKFKAGKIYYDYNHFEEAVKRFDDITTQAPEAEEAEYAANLVADIFNAKKDWQSLYDYTTRYLKLPALTKDRPRLLKDLSEASEYAKFSLAQLLQERVEKEKGDVRLVAQAYEEFFTEFPRSANADKAVFNAAVAWDRAGQKPRADELRLKLLAEYKDSPLGADVSFHIAKSYADRAQYREAAKAYLAFAESYKADPRSRDALYNAAVFYAGTGAVKKAATLRLDYLKKFGKDKGAQKEAADIYYAIARDLDRAGRYREAADRYAEFAKQFSEEPTFWDALAREAELRADKLRQASKAEKIESSLLGTYKWRKRKGREIPPNALRHASMVAFKMVDANFRDYQRVRIVTPSLTNPTPFQRSLDEKARAREKLKNAYTKVVTEFQQAESTIAALYGIARTWDEFAQDLTAVPCPRGVTDEVCGLVKEGIEQKAGPAREAAFAAYQTCVQKSNELNAFTEYSTKCVKALEKLAPDAFPAMVEKRMAFQPRSGLEGLRANGLILELEQHRQSTEIANNGVSADKKEEATR
;
A
#
# COMPACT_ATOMS: atom_id res chain seq x y z
N MET A 1 -98.55 34.10 8.57
CA MET A 1 -98.51 35.09 7.47
C MET A 1 -97.36 36.10 7.55
N LYS A 2 -97.19 36.90 8.62
CA LYS A 2 -95.97 37.75 8.80
C LYS A 2 -94.65 36.94 8.75
N TYR A 3 -94.69 35.65 9.08
CA TYR A 3 -93.58 34.71 8.98
C TYR A 3 -93.24 34.28 7.53
N LEU A 4 -94.25 34.09 6.65
CA LEU A 4 -94.04 33.69 5.24
C LEU A 4 -93.44 34.84 4.41
N ILE A 5 -93.89 36.08 4.65
CA ILE A 5 -93.30 37.28 4.02
C ILE A 5 -91.87 37.52 4.52
N ARG A 6 -91.57 37.14 5.78
CA ARG A 6 -90.20 37.19 6.36
C ARG A 6 -89.28 36.11 5.75
N THR A 7 -89.77 34.90 5.50
CA THR A 7 -88.98 33.83 4.87
C THR A 7 -88.78 34.04 3.37
N CYS A 8 -89.79 34.49 2.62
CA CYS A 8 -89.62 34.77 1.20
C CYS A 8 -88.60 35.90 0.92
N ALA A 9 -88.56 36.94 1.77
CA ALA A 9 -87.63 38.07 1.62
C ALA A 9 -86.19 37.80 2.08
N GLY A 10 -85.97 37.04 3.16
CA GLY A 10 -84.62 36.64 3.58
C GLY A 10 -83.96 35.67 2.58
N VAL A 11 -84.80 34.93 1.86
CA VAL A 11 -84.39 33.93 0.87
C VAL A 11 -84.25 34.54 -0.55
N LEU A 12 -84.82 35.73 -0.78
CA LEU A 12 -84.66 36.53 -2.02
C LEU A 12 -83.22 36.99 -2.24
N ILE A 13 -82.57 37.47 -1.17
CA ILE A 13 -81.16 37.90 -1.21
C ILE A 13 -80.27 36.69 -1.55
N LEU A 14 -80.53 35.53 -0.93
CA LEU A 14 -79.76 34.29 -1.21
C LEU A 14 -79.97 33.75 -2.63
N GLY A 15 -81.17 33.88 -3.21
CA GLY A 15 -81.46 33.42 -4.57
C GLY A 15 -80.78 34.27 -5.65
N PHE A 16 -80.80 35.60 -5.51
CA PHE A 16 -80.10 36.49 -6.43
C PHE A 16 -78.57 36.45 -6.22
N VAL A 17 -78.08 36.31 -4.99
CA VAL A 17 -76.64 36.16 -4.70
C VAL A 17 -76.08 34.86 -5.28
N ALA A 18 -76.82 33.74 -5.19
CA ALA A 18 -76.37 32.45 -5.73
C ALA A 18 -76.29 32.41 -7.27
N TRP A 19 -77.06 33.27 -7.97
CA TRP A 19 -77.14 33.28 -9.43
C TRP A 19 -76.33 34.40 -10.11
N SER A 20 -75.91 35.41 -9.35
CA SER A 20 -75.26 36.62 -9.88
C SER A 20 -73.74 36.66 -9.69
N LEU A 21 -73.14 35.51 -9.36
CA LEU A 21 -71.71 35.29 -9.54
C LEU A 21 -71.41 35.35 -11.04
N PRO A 22 -70.54 36.27 -11.52
CA PRO A 22 -70.28 36.43 -12.93
C PRO A 22 -69.72 35.13 -13.54
N SER A 23 -70.34 34.64 -14.61
CA SER A 23 -69.70 33.67 -15.48
C SER A 23 -68.54 34.38 -16.19
N GLU A 24 -67.30 33.98 -15.90
CA GLU A 24 -66.11 34.46 -16.58
C GLU A 24 -66.31 34.42 -18.11
N ALA A 25 -66.15 35.58 -18.76
CA ALA A 25 -66.18 35.69 -20.20
C ALA A 25 -65.10 34.78 -20.81
N LYS A 26 -65.50 33.82 -21.64
CA LYS A 26 -64.59 32.88 -22.32
C LYS A 26 -63.61 33.62 -23.26
N PRO A 27 -62.29 33.51 -23.09
CA PRO A 27 -61.34 33.84 -24.14
C PRO A 27 -61.31 32.74 -25.21
N LYS A 28 -61.13 33.16 -26.47
CA LYS A 28 -60.93 32.28 -27.63
C LYS A 28 -59.69 31.38 -27.46
N ARG A 29 -59.82 30.16 -27.98
CA ARG A 29 -58.86 29.04 -28.02
C ARG A 29 -57.37 29.44 -28.05
N ARG A 30 -56.63 29.05 -27.00
CA ARG A 30 -55.23 28.54 -27.05
C ARG A 30 -54.88 27.84 -25.72
N GLY A 31 -54.31 26.63 -25.80
CA GLY A 31 -53.54 25.99 -24.71
C GLY A 31 -54.29 25.14 -23.67
N ARG A 32 -54.55 23.86 -23.96
CA ARG A 32 -54.93 22.82 -22.99
C ARG A 32 -53.72 22.44 -22.10
N SER A 33 -53.38 23.26 -21.11
CA SER A 33 -52.49 22.81 -20.01
C SER A 33 -52.59 23.66 -18.73
N ALA A 34 -53.13 24.88 -18.81
CA ALA A 34 -53.36 25.74 -17.64
C ALA A 34 -54.75 25.54 -16.98
N GLN A 35 -55.75 25.05 -17.72
CA GLN A 35 -57.13 24.90 -17.23
C GLN A 35 -57.32 23.76 -16.21
N ALA A 36 -56.45 22.74 -16.19
CA ALA A 36 -56.55 21.62 -15.25
C ALA A 36 -56.05 21.93 -13.83
N LYS A 37 -55.33 23.06 -13.65
CA LYS A 37 -54.78 23.45 -12.34
C LYS A 37 -55.61 24.51 -11.60
N ILE A 38 -56.48 25.26 -12.29
CA ILE A 38 -57.38 26.23 -11.65
C ILE A 38 -58.68 25.56 -11.17
N GLN A 39 -59.08 24.44 -11.77
CA GLN A 39 -60.25 23.64 -11.34
C GLN A 39 -60.10 22.95 -9.96
N LYS A 40 -58.90 22.97 -9.35
CA LYS A 40 -58.62 22.29 -8.07
C LYS A 40 -58.58 23.20 -6.85
N LYS A 41 -58.89 24.50 -6.97
CA LYS A 41 -58.84 25.48 -5.86
C LYS A 41 -60.19 26.10 -5.46
N THR A 42 -61.30 25.47 -5.84
CA THR A 42 -62.64 25.72 -5.27
C THR A 42 -63.15 24.55 -4.41
N GLN A 43 -62.32 23.56 -4.14
CA GLN A 43 -62.58 22.56 -3.10
C GLN A 43 -61.99 23.04 -1.78
N GLY A 44 -62.86 23.50 -0.88
CA GLY A 44 -62.45 24.00 0.43
C GLY A 44 -63.40 25.02 1.04
N ARG A 45 -64.72 24.80 0.95
CA ARG A 45 -65.60 25.27 2.01
C ARG A 45 -65.90 24.03 2.86
N PRO A 46 -65.68 24.05 4.19
CA PRO A 46 -66.26 23.00 5.02
C PRO A 46 -67.76 22.99 4.72
N ALA A 47 -68.30 21.84 4.30
CA ALA A 47 -69.73 21.64 4.19
C ALA A 47 -70.29 22.00 5.57
N LEU A 48 -70.98 23.14 5.66
CA LEU A 48 -71.53 23.60 6.92
C LEU A 48 -72.41 22.47 7.47
N GLU A 49 -72.43 22.30 8.80
CA GLU A 49 -73.50 21.55 9.48
C GLU A 49 -74.90 21.95 8.99
N TYR A 50 -75.02 23.15 8.43
CA TYR A 50 -76.14 23.70 7.69
C TYR A 50 -76.67 22.82 6.54
N ASP A 51 -75.85 22.12 5.75
CA ASP A 51 -76.35 21.30 4.63
C ASP A 51 -77.01 19.99 5.13
N ARG A 52 -76.47 19.42 6.22
CA ARG A 52 -77.09 18.28 6.92
C ARG A 52 -78.36 18.69 7.66
N PHE A 53 -78.35 19.86 8.33
CA PHE A 53 -79.54 20.45 8.95
C PHE A 53 -80.62 20.75 7.90
N ARG A 54 -80.27 21.37 6.76
CA ARG A 54 -81.18 21.70 5.65
C ARG A 54 -81.83 20.48 5.04
N LYS A 55 -81.11 19.40 4.79
CA LYS A 55 -81.70 18.16 4.24
C LYS A 55 -82.72 17.56 5.19
N LYS A 56 -82.43 17.55 6.50
CA LYS A 56 -83.36 17.08 7.54
C LYS A 56 -84.59 17.98 7.63
N VAL A 57 -84.42 19.30 7.56
CA VAL A 57 -85.51 20.28 7.56
C VAL A 57 -86.36 20.16 6.29
N GLU A 58 -85.76 20.04 5.10
CA GLU A 58 -86.51 19.92 3.84
C GLU A 58 -87.35 18.66 3.79
N LEU A 59 -86.85 17.53 4.31
CA LEU A 59 -87.63 16.29 4.42
C LEU A 59 -88.84 16.46 5.35
N MET A 60 -88.69 17.14 6.49
CA MET A 60 -89.80 17.43 7.41
C MET A 60 -90.82 18.42 6.81
N VAL A 61 -90.35 19.39 6.01
CA VAL A 61 -91.20 20.39 5.36
C VAL A 61 -91.94 19.80 4.15
N ALA A 62 -91.33 18.87 3.42
CA ALA A 62 -91.91 18.26 2.22
C ALA A 62 -93.22 17.52 2.50
N GLU A 63 -93.28 16.71 3.56
CA GLU A 63 -94.51 15.99 3.95
C GLU A 63 -95.66 16.96 4.28
N LYS A 64 -95.36 18.01 5.05
CA LYS A 64 -96.35 19.05 5.39
C LYS A 64 -96.79 19.86 4.17
N ARG A 65 -95.91 20.10 3.20
CA ARG A 65 -96.23 20.78 1.95
C ARG A 65 -97.24 19.97 1.12
N GLU A 66 -97.10 18.64 1.02
CA GLU A 66 -98.06 17.78 0.32
C GLU A 66 -99.43 17.73 1.01
N GLU A 67 -99.45 17.71 2.34
CA GLU A 67 -100.68 17.77 3.14
C GLU A 67 -101.44 19.08 2.86
N GLN A 68 -100.73 20.20 2.84
CA GLN A 68 -101.30 21.53 2.55
C GLN A 68 -101.79 21.65 1.11
N ILE A 69 -101.04 21.15 0.12
CA ILE A 69 -101.46 21.11 -1.28
C ILE A 69 -102.75 20.30 -1.43
N SER A 70 -102.82 19.12 -0.81
CA SER A 70 -104.01 18.25 -0.84
C SER A 70 -105.22 18.88 -0.14
N GLY A 71 -104.99 19.61 0.95
CA GLY A 71 -106.02 20.39 1.63
C GLY A 71 -106.56 21.53 0.77
N LEU A 72 -105.68 22.32 0.17
CA LEU A 72 -106.06 23.44 -0.70
C LEU A 72 -106.78 22.99 -1.97
N LYS A 73 -106.37 21.87 -2.59
CA LYS A 73 -107.09 21.28 -3.74
C LYS A 73 -108.53 20.96 -3.38
N ARG A 74 -108.76 20.26 -2.25
CA ARG A 74 -110.12 19.96 -1.78
C ARG A 74 -110.93 21.24 -1.53
N LEU A 75 -110.33 22.26 -0.93
CA LEU A 75 -111.01 23.55 -0.70
C LEU A 75 -111.37 24.26 -2.01
N ILE A 76 -110.54 24.16 -3.04
CA ILE A 76 -110.79 24.75 -4.37
C ILE A 76 -111.86 23.95 -5.12
N ASP A 77 -111.83 22.62 -5.05
CA ASP A 77 -112.80 21.72 -5.70
C ASP A 77 -114.22 21.86 -5.13
N LEU A 78 -114.35 22.29 -3.87
CA LEU A 78 -115.64 22.59 -3.21
C LEU A 78 -116.30 23.90 -3.71
N GLY A 79 -115.66 24.66 -4.60
CA GLY A 79 -116.23 25.87 -5.21
C GLY A 79 -116.36 27.07 -4.25
N PRO A 80 -115.25 27.60 -3.69
CA PRO A 80 -115.25 28.74 -2.78
C PRO A 80 -115.70 30.04 -3.48
N SER A 81 -116.06 31.07 -2.70
CA SER A 81 -116.56 32.33 -3.25
C SER A 81 -115.53 33.04 -4.14
N GLU A 82 -115.98 33.90 -5.07
CA GLU A 82 -115.08 34.69 -5.94
C GLU A 82 -114.09 35.57 -5.15
N LYS A 83 -114.41 35.94 -3.90
CA LYS A 83 -113.51 36.70 -3.02
C LYS A 83 -112.41 35.84 -2.39
N GLU A 84 -112.68 34.57 -2.12
CA GLU A 84 -111.75 33.65 -1.44
C GLU A 84 -110.88 32.88 -2.42
N MET A 85 -111.41 32.59 -3.62
CA MET A 85 -110.74 31.86 -4.70
C MET A 85 -109.31 32.37 -5.01
N PRO A 86 -109.04 33.68 -5.20
CA PRO A 86 -107.69 34.15 -5.51
C PRO A 86 -106.69 33.95 -4.37
N ASP A 87 -107.10 34.01 -3.09
CA ASP A 87 -106.18 33.76 -1.97
C ASP A 87 -105.84 32.26 -1.85
N LEU A 88 -106.82 31.37 -2.04
CA LEU A 88 -106.58 29.92 -2.04
C LEU A 88 -105.69 29.49 -3.21
N LYS A 89 -105.94 30.02 -4.42
CA LYS A 89 -105.07 29.81 -5.59
C LYS A 89 -103.68 30.39 -5.38
N PHE A 90 -103.57 31.55 -4.74
CA PHE A 90 -102.28 32.18 -4.48
C PHE A 90 -101.44 31.34 -3.51
N ARG A 91 -102.02 30.87 -2.40
CA ARG A 91 -101.35 29.95 -1.47
C ARG A 91 -100.95 28.64 -2.15
N MET A 92 -101.79 28.10 -3.02
CA MET A 92 -101.45 26.88 -3.76
C MET A 92 -100.28 27.12 -4.74
N ALA A 93 -100.26 28.27 -5.40
CA ALA A 93 -99.15 28.68 -6.26
C ALA A 93 -97.84 28.89 -5.46
N GLU A 94 -97.92 29.46 -4.26
CA GLU A 94 -96.77 29.57 -3.34
C GLU A 94 -96.21 28.19 -2.98
N LEU A 95 -97.07 27.22 -2.64
CA LEU A 95 -96.62 25.85 -2.34
C LEU A 95 -96.03 25.12 -3.56
N TYR A 96 -96.60 25.32 -4.75
CA TYR A 96 -96.02 24.78 -5.99
C TYR A 96 -94.66 25.39 -6.30
N PHE A 97 -94.50 26.70 -6.07
CA PHE A 97 -93.23 27.38 -6.23
C PHE A 97 -92.18 26.87 -5.22
N GLU A 98 -92.56 26.67 -3.95
CA GLU A 98 -91.69 26.05 -2.95
C GLU A 98 -91.30 24.62 -3.33
N LYS A 99 -92.23 23.83 -3.86
CA LYS A 99 -91.96 22.47 -4.32
C LYS A 99 -91.00 22.46 -5.51
N SER A 100 -91.19 23.36 -6.47
CA SER A 100 -90.25 23.57 -7.57
C SER A 100 -88.84 23.86 -7.06
N ARG A 101 -88.74 24.74 -6.06
CA ARG A 101 -87.46 25.13 -5.47
C ARG A 101 -86.80 24.00 -4.69
N ALA A 102 -87.56 23.22 -3.94
CA ALA A 102 -87.05 22.05 -3.23
C ALA A 102 -86.38 21.07 -4.20
N PHE A 103 -87.04 20.77 -5.32
CA PHE A 103 -86.47 19.94 -6.37
C PHE A 103 -85.27 20.57 -7.06
N PHE A 104 -85.25 21.89 -7.24
CA PHE A 104 -84.07 22.59 -7.75
C PHE A 104 -82.86 22.40 -6.82
N PHE A 105 -83.05 22.52 -5.50
CA PHE A 105 -81.97 22.29 -4.53
C PHE A 105 -81.49 20.84 -4.51
N LEU A 106 -82.41 19.87 -4.58
CA LEU A 106 -82.04 18.45 -4.70
C LEU A 106 -81.24 18.19 -5.99
N ALA A 107 -81.55 18.89 -7.08
CA ALA A 107 -80.78 18.80 -8.31
C ALA A 107 -79.36 19.38 -8.17
N GLN A 108 -79.17 20.46 -7.40
CA GLN A 108 -77.86 21.02 -7.10
C GLN A 108 -77.03 20.13 -6.17
N ASP A 109 -77.64 19.62 -5.10
CA ASP A 109 -76.98 18.67 -4.18
C ASP A 109 -76.51 17.40 -4.92
N ALA A 110 -77.32 16.89 -5.86
CA ALA A 110 -76.90 15.79 -6.72
C ALA A 110 -75.71 16.19 -7.64
N ASP A 111 -75.68 17.41 -8.17
CA ASP A 111 -74.57 17.90 -8.98
C ASP A 111 -73.26 18.01 -8.18
N ASP A 112 -73.33 18.55 -6.96
CA ASP A 112 -72.20 18.70 -6.04
C ASP A 112 -71.66 17.34 -5.59
N LYS A 113 -72.53 16.36 -5.36
CA LYS A 113 -72.10 14.98 -5.10
C LYS A 113 -71.47 14.34 -6.32
N SER A 114 -71.96 14.63 -7.52
CA SER A 114 -71.37 14.11 -8.76
C SER A 114 -69.94 14.60 -8.99
N THR A 115 -69.63 15.82 -8.52
CA THR A 115 -68.28 16.40 -8.61
C THR A 115 -67.32 15.85 -7.55
N ASN A 116 -67.85 15.36 -6.42
CA ASN A 116 -67.08 14.76 -5.33
C ASN A 116 -67.18 13.22 -5.27
N ALA A 117 -67.71 12.60 -6.33
CA ALA A 117 -67.88 11.15 -6.42
C ALA A 117 -66.54 10.41 -6.38
N LYS A 118 -66.53 9.24 -5.76
CA LYS A 118 -65.33 8.41 -5.59
C LYS A 118 -64.95 7.68 -6.87
N ASP A 119 -65.92 7.41 -7.74
CA ASP A 119 -65.76 6.73 -9.01
C ASP A 119 -66.79 7.18 -10.07
N GLU A 120 -66.61 6.71 -11.30
CA GLU A 120 -67.48 7.06 -12.44
C GLU A 120 -68.91 6.52 -12.31
N GLY A 121 -69.12 5.38 -11.64
CA GLY A 121 -70.43 4.78 -11.44
C GLY A 121 -71.28 5.59 -10.47
N GLU A 122 -70.69 6.01 -9.36
CA GLU A 122 -71.30 6.90 -8.38
C GLU A 122 -71.65 8.26 -9.02
N ARG A 123 -70.74 8.83 -9.83
CA ARG A 123 -70.99 10.05 -10.59
C ARG A 123 -72.17 9.92 -11.54
N ALA A 124 -72.28 8.82 -12.28
CA ALA A 124 -73.38 8.60 -13.24
C ALA A 124 -74.75 8.53 -12.56
N ASN A 125 -74.82 7.95 -11.35
CA ASN A 125 -76.06 7.89 -10.56
C ASN A 125 -76.51 9.29 -10.12
N PHE A 126 -75.61 10.10 -9.57
CA PHE A 126 -75.93 11.46 -9.16
C PHE A 126 -76.35 12.36 -10.35
N LEU A 127 -75.74 12.19 -11.52
CA LEU A 127 -76.17 12.90 -12.73
C LEU A 127 -77.60 12.50 -13.18
N ARG A 128 -78.01 11.24 -12.96
CA ARG A 128 -79.38 10.79 -13.23
C ARG A 128 -80.39 11.40 -12.25
N GLU A 129 -80.05 11.43 -10.95
CA GLU A 129 -80.86 12.11 -9.93
C GLU A 129 -81.05 13.59 -10.25
N LYS A 130 -79.97 14.30 -10.59
CA LYS A 130 -80.00 15.69 -11.06
C LYS A 130 -81.00 15.89 -12.19
N LYS A 131 -80.95 15.02 -13.22
CA LYS A 131 -81.86 15.09 -14.38
C LYS A 131 -83.32 14.94 -13.96
N ASN A 132 -83.62 13.99 -13.07
CA ASN A 132 -84.98 13.74 -12.58
C ASN A 132 -85.50 14.91 -11.75
N TYR A 133 -84.71 15.40 -10.79
CA TYR A 133 -85.07 16.54 -9.96
C TYR A 133 -85.23 17.83 -10.77
N THR A 134 -84.41 18.04 -11.80
CA THR A 134 -84.57 19.18 -12.72
C THR A 134 -85.91 19.12 -13.47
N LYS A 135 -86.34 17.92 -13.89
CA LYS A 135 -87.64 17.72 -14.56
C LYS A 135 -88.80 18.05 -13.62
N GLU A 136 -88.77 17.54 -12.39
CA GLU A 136 -89.78 17.82 -11.37
C GLU A 136 -89.84 19.31 -11.03
N SER A 137 -88.68 19.94 -10.78
CA SER A 137 -88.58 21.38 -10.50
C SER A 137 -89.28 22.21 -11.58
N LYS A 138 -89.05 21.88 -12.85
CA LYS A 138 -89.68 22.57 -13.98
C LYS A 138 -91.19 22.35 -14.03
N ALA A 139 -91.67 21.12 -13.79
CA ALA A 139 -93.09 20.82 -13.81
C ALA A 139 -93.87 21.59 -12.74
N TRP A 140 -93.36 21.63 -11.50
CA TRP A 140 -93.99 22.37 -10.41
C TRP A 140 -93.93 23.90 -10.62
N SER A 141 -92.85 24.39 -11.22
CA SER A 141 -92.73 25.81 -11.57
C SER A 141 -93.80 26.22 -12.59
N GLN A 142 -94.03 25.40 -13.61
CA GLN A 142 -95.06 25.66 -14.62
C GLN A 142 -96.47 25.72 -14.01
N GLN A 143 -96.76 24.85 -13.03
CA GLN A 143 -98.04 24.88 -12.32
C GLN A 143 -98.20 26.14 -11.45
N ALA A 144 -97.13 26.58 -10.78
CA ALA A 144 -97.14 27.83 -10.02
C ALA A 144 -97.40 29.03 -10.94
N VAL A 145 -96.68 29.12 -12.07
CA VAL A 145 -96.84 30.18 -13.07
C VAL A 145 -98.26 30.23 -13.60
N ALA A 146 -98.86 29.08 -13.95
CA ALA A 146 -100.23 29.02 -14.47
C ALA A 146 -101.24 29.59 -13.46
N LEU A 147 -101.10 29.26 -12.17
CA LEU A 147 -101.97 29.80 -11.13
C LEU A 147 -101.75 31.30 -10.92
N TYR A 148 -100.50 31.78 -10.88
CA TYR A 148 -100.23 33.22 -10.76
C TYR A 148 -100.78 34.02 -11.95
N GLN A 149 -100.66 33.49 -13.18
CA GLN A 149 -101.23 34.10 -14.38
C GLN A 149 -102.77 34.13 -14.33
N GLU A 150 -103.40 33.03 -13.91
CA GLU A 150 -104.85 32.99 -13.74
C GLU A 150 -105.32 34.02 -12.70
N ILE A 151 -104.61 34.15 -11.58
CA ILE A 151 -104.94 35.14 -10.54
C ILE A 151 -104.86 36.56 -11.10
N ARG A 152 -103.77 36.87 -11.82
CA ARG A 152 -103.54 38.16 -12.45
C ARG A 152 -104.65 38.53 -13.45
N GLU A 153 -105.10 37.58 -14.25
CA GLU A 153 -106.03 37.83 -15.35
C GLU A 153 -107.49 37.84 -14.92
N ARG A 154 -107.89 36.93 -14.02
CA ARG A 154 -109.29 36.78 -13.59
C ARG A 154 -109.63 37.60 -12.34
N TYR A 155 -108.65 37.95 -11.52
CA TYR A 155 -108.86 38.66 -10.25
C TYR A 155 -108.00 39.93 -10.12
N PRO A 156 -108.04 40.87 -11.09
CA PRO A 156 -107.15 42.05 -11.09
C PRO A 156 -107.35 43.02 -9.91
N LYS A 157 -108.47 42.91 -9.18
CA LYS A 157 -108.76 43.71 -7.97
C LYS A 157 -108.35 43.02 -6.66
N TYR A 158 -107.71 41.85 -6.73
CA TYR A 158 -107.26 41.14 -5.54
C TYR A 158 -106.21 41.99 -4.79
N THR A 159 -106.37 42.12 -3.47
CA THR A 159 -105.55 43.04 -2.66
C THR A 159 -104.07 42.68 -2.65
N ARG A 160 -103.73 41.41 -2.87
CA ARG A 160 -102.35 40.90 -2.92
C ARG A 160 -101.80 40.75 -4.34
N ILE A 161 -102.36 41.48 -5.32
CA ILE A 161 -101.85 41.49 -6.70
C ILE A 161 -100.38 41.93 -6.78
N PRO A 162 -99.87 42.91 -5.99
CA PRO A 162 -98.45 43.21 -5.97
C PRO A 162 -97.57 41.99 -5.65
N GLU A 163 -97.96 41.17 -4.67
CA GLU A 163 -97.27 39.94 -4.31
C GLU A 163 -97.39 38.87 -5.39
N VAL A 164 -98.56 38.75 -6.04
CA VAL A 164 -98.77 37.82 -7.17
C VAL A 164 -97.89 38.19 -8.36
N LEU A 165 -97.83 39.47 -8.73
CA LEU A 165 -96.97 39.96 -9.82
C LEU A 165 -95.50 39.74 -9.48
N PHE A 166 -95.10 40.03 -8.24
CA PHE A 166 -93.74 39.78 -7.79
C PHE A 166 -93.37 38.29 -7.87
N ALA A 167 -94.22 37.39 -7.34
CA ALA A 167 -94.00 35.95 -7.37
C ALA A 167 -94.03 35.36 -8.79
N LEU A 168 -94.88 35.88 -9.67
CA LEU A 168 -94.92 35.52 -11.09
C LEU A 168 -93.64 35.95 -11.80
N GLY A 169 -93.21 37.19 -11.58
CA GLY A 169 -91.93 37.70 -12.08
C GLY A 169 -90.76 36.83 -11.62
N GLN A 170 -90.75 36.44 -10.34
CA GLN A 170 -89.72 35.55 -9.80
C GLN A 170 -89.78 34.15 -10.40
N SER A 171 -90.97 33.60 -10.61
CA SER A 171 -91.15 32.29 -11.24
C SER A 171 -90.60 32.29 -12.67
N HIS A 172 -90.91 33.33 -13.46
CA HIS A 172 -90.34 33.52 -14.78
C HIS A 172 -88.81 33.66 -14.75
N TRP A 173 -88.28 34.39 -13.77
CA TRP A 173 -86.84 34.55 -13.59
C TRP A 173 -86.15 33.20 -13.36
N ASN A 174 -86.68 32.40 -12.42
CA ASN A 174 -86.12 31.10 -12.07
C ASN A 174 -86.18 30.09 -13.22
N GLU A 175 -87.15 30.24 -14.14
CA GLU A 175 -87.27 29.42 -15.35
C GLU A 175 -86.39 29.89 -16.52
N GLY A 176 -85.59 30.93 -16.32
CA GLY A 176 -84.75 31.53 -17.36
C GLY A 176 -85.51 32.41 -18.36
N ARG A 177 -86.79 32.70 -18.11
CA ARG A 177 -87.62 33.58 -18.93
C ARG A 177 -87.51 35.02 -18.45
N PHE A 178 -86.31 35.59 -18.57
CA PHE A 178 -86.01 36.91 -18.01
C PHE A 178 -86.81 38.04 -18.64
N LYS A 179 -87.11 37.97 -19.95
CA LYS A 179 -87.94 38.99 -20.61
C LYS A 179 -89.37 39.03 -20.07
N ASP A 180 -89.96 37.86 -19.86
CA ASP A 180 -91.29 37.74 -19.27
C ASP A 180 -91.28 38.24 -17.81
N SER A 181 -90.25 37.86 -17.07
CA SER A 181 -90.03 38.31 -15.68
C SER A 181 -89.97 39.83 -15.57
N ILE A 182 -89.13 40.47 -16.39
CA ILE A 182 -88.96 41.93 -16.41
C ILE A 182 -90.24 42.64 -16.87
N THR A 183 -91.01 42.05 -17.77
CA THR A 183 -92.32 42.60 -18.17
C THR A 183 -93.28 42.62 -16.99
N VAL A 184 -93.36 41.51 -16.24
CA VAL A 184 -94.24 41.41 -15.06
C VAL A 184 -93.77 42.35 -13.93
N TYR A 185 -92.46 42.47 -13.70
CA TYR A 185 -91.94 43.44 -12.74
C TYR A 185 -92.17 44.88 -13.19
N ALA A 186 -92.16 45.18 -14.50
CA ALA A 186 -92.53 46.50 -15.01
C ALA A 186 -93.96 46.88 -14.64
N ASP A 187 -94.89 45.92 -14.71
CA ASP A 187 -96.28 46.13 -14.35
C ASP A 187 -96.44 46.40 -12.85
N LEU A 188 -95.69 45.68 -12.00
CA LEU A 188 -95.62 45.94 -10.57
C LEU A 188 -95.14 47.37 -10.28
N ILE A 189 -94.04 47.79 -10.90
CA ILE A 189 -93.44 49.12 -10.70
C ILE A 189 -94.36 50.22 -11.22
N ARG A 190 -95.01 50.03 -12.38
CA ARG A 190 -95.85 51.05 -13.01
C ARG A 190 -97.16 51.28 -12.25
N ASN A 191 -97.81 50.19 -11.85
CA ASN A 191 -99.18 50.21 -11.34
C ASN A 191 -99.25 50.22 -9.80
N PHE A 192 -98.17 49.85 -9.11
CA PHE A 192 -98.11 49.76 -7.64
C PHE A 192 -96.86 50.44 -7.08
N ARG A 193 -96.66 51.72 -7.40
CA ARG A 193 -95.44 52.49 -7.10
C ARG A 193 -95.07 52.59 -5.62
N ASP A 194 -96.06 52.57 -4.73
CA ASP A 194 -95.86 52.64 -3.28
C ASP A 194 -95.69 51.26 -2.62
N SER A 195 -95.72 50.18 -3.42
CA SER A 195 -95.55 48.83 -2.89
C SER A 195 -94.16 48.66 -2.29
N PRO A 196 -94.04 48.03 -1.11
CA PRO A 196 -92.74 47.75 -0.51
C PRO A 196 -91.87 46.80 -1.34
N LEU A 197 -92.40 46.19 -2.41
CA LEU A 197 -91.71 45.28 -3.34
C LEU A 197 -91.08 45.99 -4.55
N VAL A 198 -91.25 47.31 -4.68
CA VAL A 198 -90.74 48.07 -5.84
C VAL A 198 -89.21 48.08 -5.88
N SER A 199 -88.54 48.23 -4.73
CA SER A 199 -87.08 48.16 -4.66
C SER A 199 -86.54 46.81 -5.12
N GLU A 200 -87.18 45.72 -4.70
CA GLU A 200 -86.86 44.34 -5.08
C GLU A 200 -87.12 44.09 -6.57
N ALA A 201 -88.18 44.67 -7.13
CA ALA A 201 -88.44 44.62 -8.57
C ALA A 201 -87.33 45.35 -9.36
N TRP A 202 -86.89 46.52 -8.89
CA TRP A 202 -85.76 47.25 -9.50
C TRP A 202 -84.43 46.49 -9.43
N ILE A 203 -84.19 45.69 -8.37
CA ILE A 203 -83.05 44.76 -8.33
C ILE A 203 -83.11 43.78 -9.51
N ALA A 204 -84.27 43.21 -9.82
CA ALA A 204 -84.40 42.27 -10.94
C ALA A 204 -84.05 42.94 -12.28
N PHE A 205 -84.47 44.19 -12.51
CA PHE A 205 -84.05 44.97 -13.68
C PHE A 205 -82.53 45.21 -13.70
N GLY A 206 -81.95 45.55 -12.55
CA GLY A 206 -80.51 45.71 -12.40
C GLY A 206 -79.75 44.45 -12.78
N GLU A 207 -80.16 43.30 -12.23
CA GLU A 207 -79.55 41.99 -12.50
C GLU A 207 -79.72 41.58 -13.96
N TYR A 208 -80.88 41.87 -14.57
CA TYR A 208 -81.13 41.57 -15.97
C TYR A 208 -80.15 42.32 -16.86
N TYR A 209 -80.07 43.65 -16.69
CA TYR A 209 -79.16 44.46 -17.49
C TYR A 209 -77.69 44.18 -17.18
N PHE A 210 -77.36 43.84 -15.93
CA PHE A 210 -76.00 43.48 -15.55
C PHE A 210 -75.54 42.22 -16.27
N ASN A 211 -76.39 41.18 -16.30
CA ASN A 211 -76.11 39.91 -16.97
C ASN A 211 -76.10 40.03 -18.51
N GLU A 212 -76.89 40.94 -19.07
CA GLU A 212 -76.83 41.29 -20.50
C GLU A 212 -75.59 42.16 -20.86
N GLY A 213 -74.76 42.52 -19.88
CA GLY A 213 -73.58 43.37 -20.08
C GLY A 213 -73.89 44.86 -20.24
N ASN A 214 -75.16 45.28 -20.11
CA ASN A 214 -75.56 46.68 -20.16
C ASN A 214 -75.42 47.34 -18.78
N VAL A 215 -74.17 47.60 -18.40
CA VAL A 215 -73.82 48.08 -17.05
C VAL A 215 -74.44 49.45 -16.73
N ASP A 216 -74.66 50.32 -17.72
CA ASP A 216 -75.28 51.63 -17.50
C ASP A 216 -76.76 51.52 -17.09
N LYS A 217 -77.53 50.65 -17.76
CA LYS A 217 -78.93 50.41 -17.37
C LYS A 217 -79.02 49.63 -16.07
N ALA A 218 -78.07 48.73 -15.82
CA ALA A 218 -77.96 48.03 -14.54
C ALA A 218 -77.75 49.02 -13.39
N LEU A 219 -76.76 49.91 -13.52
CA LEU A 219 -76.43 50.93 -12.54
C LEU A 219 -77.65 51.81 -12.21
N LYS A 220 -78.34 52.34 -13.23
CA LYS A 220 -79.56 53.15 -13.04
C LYS A 220 -80.65 52.38 -12.30
N SER A 221 -80.82 51.09 -12.61
CA SER A 221 -81.81 50.24 -11.96
C SER A 221 -81.46 49.97 -10.49
N TYR A 222 -80.19 49.72 -10.18
CA TYR A 222 -79.73 49.57 -8.80
C TYR A 222 -79.76 50.90 -8.02
N GLU A 223 -79.54 52.04 -8.67
CA GLU A 223 -79.75 53.37 -8.08
C GLU A 223 -81.22 53.56 -7.68
N LYS A 224 -82.15 53.18 -8.57
CA LYS A 224 -83.60 53.18 -8.29
C LYS A 224 -83.96 52.26 -7.14
N ALA A 225 -83.41 51.05 -7.08
CA ALA A 225 -83.62 50.14 -5.96
C ALA A 225 -83.15 50.74 -4.62
N ALA A 226 -82.08 51.54 -4.65
CA ALA A 226 -81.46 52.16 -3.48
C ALA A 226 -82.10 53.50 -3.04
N GLU A 227 -83.09 54.04 -3.77
CA GLU A 227 -83.79 55.28 -3.37
C GLU A 227 -84.48 55.13 -2.01
N ASN A 228 -85.04 53.94 -1.74
CA ASN A 228 -85.59 53.60 -0.43
C ASN A 228 -84.52 53.00 0.49
N LYS A 229 -83.90 53.84 1.33
CA LYS A 229 -82.86 53.43 2.30
C LYS A 229 -83.35 52.46 3.39
N ARG A 230 -84.67 52.37 3.61
CA ARG A 230 -85.28 51.41 4.55
C ARG A 230 -85.59 50.07 3.88
N SER A 231 -85.38 49.96 2.57
CA SER A 231 -85.57 48.70 1.85
C SER A 231 -84.52 47.67 2.29
N ARG A 232 -84.97 46.42 2.38
CA ARG A 232 -84.14 45.26 2.74
C ARG A 232 -83.01 45.01 1.75
N VAL A 233 -83.24 45.40 0.49
CA VAL A 233 -82.27 45.24 -0.59
C VAL A 233 -81.35 46.44 -0.76
N TYR A 234 -81.45 47.47 0.09
CA TYR A 234 -80.63 48.68 -0.01
C TYR A 234 -79.12 48.37 -0.02
N GLY A 235 -78.63 47.57 0.95
CA GLY A 235 -77.22 47.17 0.99
C GLY A 235 -76.79 46.37 -0.23
N PHE A 236 -77.65 45.46 -0.72
CA PHE A 236 -77.37 44.69 -1.93
C PHE A 236 -77.35 45.57 -3.19
N ALA A 237 -78.23 46.56 -3.27
CA ALA A 237 -78.24 47.55 -4.35
C ALA A 237 -76.93 48.37 -4.37
N LEU A 238 -76.44 48.82 -3.21
CA LEU A 238 -75.15 49.51 -3.10
C LEU A 238 -73.99 48.62 -3.57
N TYR A 239 -73.97 47.37 -3.13
CA TYR A 239 -72.98 46.37 -3.54
C TYR A 239 -72.97 46.18 -5.06
N LYS A 240 -74.16 46.10 -5.67
CA LYS A 240 -74.28 45.93 -7.13
C LYS A 240 -73.96 47.19 -7.91
N GLN A 241 -74.24 48.38 -7.38
CA GLN A 241 -73.70 49.64 -7.93
C GLN A 241 -72.17 49.62 -7.92
N ALA A 242 -71.53 49.09 -6.87
CA ALA A 242 -70.08 48.96 -6.80
C ALA A 242 -69.54 48.07 -7.92
N TRP A 243 -70.16 46.91 -8.15
CA TRP A 243 -69.84 46.03 -9.29
C TRP A 243 -70.08 46.66 -10.66
N CYS A 244 -71.13 47.49 -10.80
CA CYS A 244 -71.32 48.25 -12.02
C CYS A 244 -70.17 49.23 -12.26
N TYR A 245 -69.72 49.96 -11.24
CA TYR A 245 -68.55 50.84 -11.38
C TYR A 245 -67.25 50.07 -11.61
N TYR A 246 -67.09 48.91 -10.97
CA TYR A 246 -65.96 48.00 -11.20
C TYR A 246 -65.89 47.55 -12.66
N ASN A 247 -67.02 47.10 -13.25
CA ASN A 247 -67.08 46.68 -14.65
C ASN A 247 -66.85 47.84 -15.64
N LYS A 248 -67.02 49.09 -15.19
CA LYS A 248 -66.70 50.30 -15.95
C LYS A 248 -65.27 50.78 -15.71
N SER A 249 -64.47 50.07 -14.92
CA SER A 249 -63.14 50.47 -14.46
C SER A 249 -63.11 51.81 -13.71
N ASP A 250 -64.25 52.26 -13.17
CA ASP A 250 -64.34 53.43 -12.31
C ASP A 250 -64.08 53.00 -10.86
N TRP A 251 -62.82 52.65 -10.60
CA TRP A 251 -62.37 52.05 -9.35
C TRP A 251 -62.68 52.92 -8.13
N ALA A 252 -62.55 54.25 -8.27
CA ALA A 252 -62.82 55.18 -7.17
C ALA A 252 -64.29 55.17 -6.74
N LYS A 253 -65.24 55.15 -7.69
CA LYS A 253 -66.67 55.02 -7.36
C LYS A 253 -67.02 53.62 -6.87
N ALA A 254 -66.39 52.59 -7.43
CA ALA A 254 -66.56 51.21 -6.96
C ALA A 254 -66.16 51.06 -5.49
N LEU A 255 -64.96 51.55 -5.10
CA LEU A 255 -64.48 51.54 -3.70
C LEU A 255 -65.48 52.23 -2.77
N ARG A 256 -65.93 53.44 -3.09
CA ARG A 256 -66.91 54.17 -2.27
C ARG A 256 -68.21 53.39 -2.06
N LYS A 257 -68.66 52.64 -3.07
CA LYS A 257 -69.90 51.85 -2.99
C LYS A 257 -69.71 50.54 -2.24
N PHE A 258 -68.57 49.87 -2.40
CA PHE A 258 -68.21 48.72 -1.56
C PHE A 258 -68.07 49.13 -0.10
N GLU A 259 -67.36 50.22 0.19
CA GLU A 259 -67.22 50.81 1.53
C GLU A 259 -68.58 51.15 2.14
N ALA A 260 -69.45 51.84 1.40
CA ALA A 260 -70.82 52.13 1.86
C ALA A 260 -71.61 50.84 2.18
N THR A 261 -71.38 49.76 1.43
CA THR A 261 -71.99 48.45 1.71
C THR A 261 -71.46 47.85 3.01
N VAL A 262 -70.14 47.92 3.24
CA VAL A 262 -69.51 47.46 4.48
C VAL A 262 -70.07 48.22 5.69
N PHE A 263 -70.08 49.55 5.65
CA PHE A 263 -70.63 50.35 6.74
C PHE A 263 -72.12 50.11 6.97
N TYR A 264 -72.93 49.98 5.90
CA TYR A 264 -74.34 49.64 6.04
C TYR A 264 -74.53 48.28 6.73
N SER A 265 -73.71 47.29 6.39
CA SER A 265 -73.78 45.95 7.00
C SER A 265 -73.45 45.94 8.49
N GLN A 266 -72.60 46.85 8.96
CA GLN A 266 -72.23 47.02 10.36
C GLN A 266 -73.31 47.75 11.18
N LEU A 267 -74.06 48.67 10.57
CA LEU A 267 -74.98 49.58 11.26
C LEU A 267 -76.46 49.17 11.20
N ALA A 268 -76.91 48.44 10.18
CA ALA A 268 -78.34 48.22 9.96
C ALA A 268 -78.94 47.26 11.00
N GLU A 269 -79.93 47.69 11.81
CA GLU A 269 -80.60 46.85 12.83
C GLU A 269 -81.59 45.83 12.24
N ASP A 270 -82.29 46.19 11.14
CA ASP A 270 -83.44 45.47 10.57
C ASP A 270 -83.13 44.21 9.73
N MET A 271 -81.85 43.90 9.45
CA MET A 271 -81.46 42.66 8.77
C MET A 271 -81.28 41.49 9.77
N SER A 272 -81.39 40.23 9.33
CA SER A 272 -80.99 39.09 10.17
C SER A 272 -79.45 39.06 10.31
N GLY A 273 -78.95 38.70 11.51
CA GLY A 273 -77.51 38.78 11.84
C GLY A 273 -76.59 38.06 10.85
N GLU A 274 -76.99 36.89 10.34
CA GLU A 274 -76.19 36.11 9.37
C GLU A 274 -76.05 36.81 8.00
N ASN A 275 -77.13 37.44 7.51
CA ASN A 275 -77.11 38.13 6.22
C ASN A 275 -76.34 39.45 6.26
N LYS A 276 -76.31 40.14 7.42
CA LYS A 276 -75.45 41.31 7.65
C LYS A 276 -73.99 40.96 7.47
N ILE A 277 -73.56 39.90 8.16
CA ILE A 277 -72.16 39.48 8.22
C ILE A 277 -71.67 38.98 6.86
N ALA A 278 -72.50 38.23 6.13
CA ALA A 278 -72.12 37.69 4.82
C ALA A 278 -71.90 38.80 3.77
N LEU A 279 -72.85 39.74 3.62
CA LEU A 279 -72.73 40.82 2.62
C LEU A 279 -71.57 41.75 2.92
N GLY A 280 -71.36 42.11 4.19
CA GLY A 280 -70.24 42.95 4.62
C GLY A 280 -68.89 42.31 4.32
N ARG A 281 -68.71 41.02 4.63
CA ARG A 281 -67.47 40.29 4.34
C ARG A 281 -67.19 40.14 2.85
N GLU A 282 -68.20 39.88 2.03
CA GLU A 282 -68.00 39.83 0.57
C GLU A 282 -67.64 41.22 0.01
N ALA A 283 -68.31 42.28 0.48
CA ALA A 283 -67.96 43.65 0.10
C ALA A 283 -66.53 44.04 0.54
N GLN A 284 -66.03 43.56 1.69
CA GLN A 284 -64.63 43.77 2.10
C GLN A 284 -63.64 43.11 1.13
N LYS A 285 -63.87 41.86 0.72
CA LYS A 285 -63.00 41.16 -0.25
C LYS A 285 -63.01 41.87 -1.60
N ASP A 286 -64.17 42.26 -2.08
CA ASP A 286 -64.30 42.95 -3.36
C ASP A 286 -63.74 44.38 -3.29
N TYR A 287 -63.82 45.03 -2.13
CA TYR A 287 -63.11 46.29 -1.88
C TYR A 287 -61.60 46.10 -2.01
N VAL A 288 -61.03 45.07 -1.37
CA VAL A 288 -59.59 44.76 -1.48
C VAL A 288 -59.19 44.49 -2.93
N ARG A 289 -59.99 43.70 -3.66
CA ARG A 289 -59.80 43.44 -5.09
C ARG A 289 -59.88 44.71 -5.94
N THR A 290 -60.78 45.62 -5.61
CA THR A 290 -60.90 46.90 -6.33
C THR A 290 -59.71 47.81 -5.99
N TYR A 291 -59.26 47.78 -4.75
CA TYR A 291 -58.13 48.57 -4.29
C TYR A 291 -56.83 48.12 -4.95
N SER A 292 -56.67 46.85 -5.34
CA SER A 292 -55.47 46.38 -6.05
C SER A 292 -55.23 47.11 -7.38
N HIS A 293 -56.27 47.66 -8.03
CA HIS A 293 -56.14 48.38 -9.31
C HIS A 293 -55.59 49.81 -9.18
N ILE A 294 -55.79 50.48 -8.05
CA ILE A 294 -55.50 51.92 -7.88
C ILE A 294 -54.84 52.30 -6.55
N GLY A 295 -54.65 51.32 -5.67
CA GLY A 295 -54.21 51.51 -4.30
C GLY A 295 -52.70 51.65 -4.16
N ASP A 296 -52.28 52.25 -3.04
CA ASP A 296 -50.88 52.36 -2.63
C ASP A 296 -50.58 51.35 -1.50
N PRO A 297 -49.55 50.48 -1.62
CA PRO A 297 -49.15 49.55 -0.57
C PRO A 297 -48.83 50.24 0.77
N LYS A 298 -48.33 51.48 0.76
CA LYS A 298 -48.00 52.22 1.99
C LYS A 298 -49.24 52.65 2.76
N ARG A 299 -50.35 52.87 2.04
CA ARG A 299 -51.63 53.30 2.61
C ARG A 299 -52.55 52.15 2.96
N ALA A 300 -52.29 50.95 2.44
CA ALA A 300 -53.16 49.79 2.58
C ALA A 300 -53.60 49.52 4.03
N LYS A 301 -52.67 49.50 4.99
CA LYS A 301 -53.01 49.26 6.41
C LYS A 301 -53.99 50.30 6.98
N PHE A 302 -53.83 51.57 6.62
CA PHE A 302 -54.72 52.64 7.09
C PHE A 302 -56.09 52.55 6.42
N VAL A 303 -56.12 52.22 5.13
CA VAL A 303 -57.37 52.06 4.37
C VAL A 303 -58.17 50.84 4.86
N MET A 304 -57.51 49.72 5.12
CA MET A 304 -58.19 48.51 5.63
C MET A 304 -58.68 48.70 7.08
N ALA A 305 -57.91 49.39 7.93
CA ALA A 305 -58.37 49.76 9.26
C ALA A 305 -59.62 50.66 9.20
N HIS A 306 -59.62 51.68 8.32
CA HIS A 306 -60.78 52.54 8.11
C HIS A 306 -62.02 51.78 7.64
N LEU A 307 -61.86 50.85 6.69
CA LEU A 307 -62.94 50.00 6.17
C LEU A 307 -63.59 49.14 7.28
N LEU A 308 -62.82 48.79 8.31
CA LEU A 308 -63.29 48.02 9.47
C LEU A 308 -63.74 48.91 10.65
N ALA A 309 -63.70 50.23 10.49
CA ALA A 309 -63.93 51.21 11.56
C ALA A 309 -62.95 51.07 12.75
N GLU A 310 -61.68 50.78 12.45
CA GLU A 310 -60.58 50.65 13.41
C GLU A 310 -59.60 51.83 13.30
N ASP A 311 -59.01 52.27 14.42
CA ASP A 311 -57.99 53.34 14.44
C ASP A 311 -56.63 52.88 13.87
N THR A 312 -56.28 51.61 14.09
CA THR A 312 -55.03 51.00 13.62
C THR A 312 -55.26 49.58 13.15
N CYS A 313 -54.47 49.12 12.17
CA CYS A 313 -54.55 47.76 11.64
C CYS A 313 -53.87 46.74 12.57
N ALA A 314 -54.49 46.47 13.72
CA ALA A 314 -53.99 45.53 14.72
C ALA A 314 -54.87 44.28 14.85
N SER A 315 -56.12 44.33 14.37
CA SER A 315 -57.02 43.19 14.46
C SER A 315 -56.64 42.10 13.45
N LYS A 316 -56.96 40.84 13.79
CA LYS A 316 -56.82 39.70 12.86
C LYS A 316 -57.53 39.96 11.53
N ALA A 317 -58.71 40.56 11.57
CA ALA A 317 -59.49 40.88 10.37
C ALA A 317 -58.78 41.91 9.48
N CYS A 318 -58.19 42.97 10.05
CA CYS A 318 -57.46 43.95 9.26
C CYS A 318 -56.21 43.34 8.61
N LEU A 319 -55.43 42.58 9.38
CA LEU A 319 -54.23 41.89 8.87
C LEU A 319 -54.60 40.89 7.76
N GLU A 320 -55.73 40.19 7.86
CA GLU A 320 -56.23 39.30 6.81
C GLU A 320 -56.55 40.04 5.50
N LEU A 321 -57.15 41.24 5.55
CA LEU A 321 -57.41 42.05 4.36
C LEU A 321 -56.11 42.54 3.70
N VAL A 322 -55.13 42.95 4.51
CA VAL A 322 -53.80 43.33 4.01
C VAL A 322 -53.07 42.13 3.38
N ALA A 323 -53.17 40.94 4.00
CA ALA A 323 -52.61 39.70 3.45
C ALA A 323 -53.31 39.26 2.15
N GLN A 324 -54.62 39.45 2.03
CA GLN A 324 -55.36 39.22 0.78
C GLN A 324 -54.88 40.14 -0.33
N LEU A 325 -54.70 41.44 -0.05
CA LEU A 325 -54.16 42.39 -1.02
C LEU A 325 -52.74 41.99 -1.47
N ALA A 326 -51.88 41.61 -0.51
CA ALA A 326 -50.53 41.14 -0.79
C ALA A 326 -50.55 39.90 -1.71
N GLY A 327 -51.50 38.98 -1.47
CA GLY A 327 -51.73 37.80 -2.31
C GLY A 327 -52.21 38.14 -3.73
N ILE A 328 -53.14 39.08 -3.88
CA ILE A 328 -53.63 39.52 -5.20
C ILE A 328 -52.50 40.12 -6.02
N TRP A 329 -51.74 41.07 -5.44
CA TRP A 329 -50.58 41.66 -6.11
C TRP A 329 -49.47 40.64 -6.40
N PHE A 330 -49.31 39.62 -5.55
CA PHE A 330 -48.39 38.51 -5.84
C PHE A 330 -48.82 37.75 -7.11
N ASP A 331 -50.10 37.38 -7.22
CA ASP A 331 -50.63 36.60 -8.34
C ASP A 331 -50.72 37.42 -9.65
N GLU A 332 -50.93 38.73 -9.57
CA GLU A 332 -50.98 39.65 -10.71
C GLU A 332 -49.57 40.11 -11.19
N GLY A 333 -48.51 39.83 -10.42
CA GLY A 333 -47.13 40.17 -10.79
C GLY A 333 -46.66 41.55 -10.31
N HIS A 334 -47.40 42.21 -9.42
CA HIS A 334 -47.04 43.46 -8.76
C HIS A 334 -46.05 43.18 -7.61
N PHE A 335 -44.82 42.82 -7.97
CA PHE A 335 -43.87 42.20 -7.05
C PHE A 335 -43.37 43.12 -5.92
N GLU A 336 -43.09 44.39 -6.20
CA GLU A 336 -42.57 45.32 -5.18
C GLU A 336 -43.68 45.73 -4.20
N GLU A 337 -44.90 45.94 -4.70
CA GLU A 337 -46.07 46.26 -3.90
C GLU A 337 -46.44 45.09 -2.97
N SER A 338 -46.46 43.87 -3.53
CA SER A 338 -46.71 42.65 -2.76
C SER A 338 -45.64 42.42 -1.69
N ALA A 339 -44.35 42.56 -2.04
CA ALA A 339 -43.25 42.39 -1.10
C ALA A 339 -43.31 43.45 0.02
N SER A 340 -43.66 44.69 -0.31
CA SER A 340 -43.89 45.76 0.67
C SER A 340 -45.00 45.38 1.66
N LEU A 341 -46.12 44.83 1.21
CA LEU A 341 -47.21 44.43 2.10
C LEU A 341 -46.85 43.24 2.99
N TYR A 342 -46.18 42.21 2.46
CA TYR A 342 -45.73 41.09 3.30
C TYR A 342 -44.74 41.53 4.38
N ARG A 343 -43.83 42.46 4.07
CA ARG A 343 -42.94 43.05 5.09
C ARG A 343 -43.73 43.82 6.14
N GLN A 344 -44.69 44.65 5.73
CA GLN A 344 -45.56 45.36 6.67
C GLN A 344 -46.34 44.41 7.59
N LEU A 345 -46.83 43.28 7.08
CA LEU A 345 -47.52 42.27 7.89
C LEU A 345 -46.61 41.69 8.98
N ILE A 346 -45.35 41.38 8.63
CA ILE A 346 -44.35 40.90 9.59
C ILE A 346 -44.03 41.97 10.65
N GLU A 347 -43.93 43.24 10.24
CA GLU A 347 -43.67 44.37 11.15
C GLU A 347 -44.84 44.66 12.08
N LEU A 348 -46.08 44.56 11.59
CA LEU A 348 -47.29 44.83 12.37
C LEU A 348 -47.54 43.78 13.45
N ASP A 349 -47.19 42.53 13.17
CA ASP A 349 -47.29 41.43 14.13
C ASP A 349 -46.07 40.51 14.04
N PRO A 350 -44.96 40.83 14.73
CA PRO A 350 -43.74 40.00 14.72
C PRO A 350 -43.96 38.58 15.29
N ASN A 351 -45.03 38.39 16.06
CA ASN A 351 -45.35 37.11 16.70
C ASN A 351 -46.37 36.26 15.94
N ASN A 352 -46.78 36.68 14.74
CA ASN A 352 -47.70 35.92 13.93
C ASN A 352 -47.11 34.56 13.51
N SER A 353 -47.88 33.49 13.64
CA SER A 353 -47.47 32.15 13.17
C SER A 353 -47.34 32.06 11.65
N ARG A 354 -47.93 32.99 10.89
CA ARG A 354 -47.82 33.07 9.42
C ARG A 354 -46.60 33.84 8.93
N ASN A 355 -45.82 34.47 9.80
CA ASN A 355 -44.64 35.24 9.39
C ASN A 355 -43.64 34.45 8.55
N PRO A 356 -43.35 33.16 8.83
CA PRO A 356 -42.47 32.39 7.95
C PRO A 356 -43.05 32.21 6.54
N PHE A 357 -44.37 32.08 6.40
CA PHE A 357 -45.02 32.06 5.09
C PHE A 357 -44.89 33.40 4.38
N PHE A 358 -45.13 34.52 5.08
CA PHE A 358 -44.99 35.87 4.51
C PHE A 358 -43.55 36.15 4.07
N GLN A 359 -42.57 35.81 4.91
CA GLN A 359 -41.16 35.97 4.56
C GLN A 359 -40.78 35.06 3.38
N GLY A 360 -41.33 33.85 3.30
CA GLY A 360 -41.18 32.97 2.13
C GLY A 360 -41.68 33.62 0.84
N ARG A 361 -42.81 34.33 0.89
CA ARG A 361 -43.31 35.12 -0.25
C ARG A 361 -42.39 36.27 -0.61
N VAL A 362 -41.84 36.98 0.38
CA VAL A 362 -40.82 38.02 0.13
C VAL A 362 -39.61 37.43 -0.61
N VAL A 363 -39.14 36.25 -0.22
CA VAL A 363 -38.04 35.55 -0.91
C VAL A 363 -38.42 35.19 -2.34
N ASP A 364 -39.60 34.60 -2.56
CA ASP A 364 -40.07 34.23 -3.90
C ASP A 364 -40.15 35.47 -4.83
N LEU A 365 -40.65 36.59 -4.30
CA LEU A 365 -40.76 37.86 -5.02
C LEU A 365 -39.40 38.48 -5.34
N VAL A 366 -38.53 38.61 -4.33
CA VAL A 366 -37.18 39.19 -4.53
C VAL A 366 -36.34 38.32 -5.46
N SER A 367 -36.57 37.01 -5.50
CA SER A 367 -35.92 36.09 -6.45
C SER A 367 -36.19 36.43 -7.92
N THR A 368 -37.20 37.24 -8.23
CA THR A 368 -37.47 37.74 -9.59
C THR A 368 -36.60 38.94 -9.99
N THR A 369 -36.02 39.67 -9.03
CA THR A 369 -35.42 41.01 -9.25
C THR A 369 -33.96 41.01 -9.73
N GLN A 370 -33.38 39.84 -10.04
CA GLN A 370 -31.94 39.62 -10.34
C GLN A 370 -30.95 40.11 -9.26
N ASP A 371 -31.40 40.73 -8.17
CA ASP A 371 -30.57 41.16 -7.05
C ASP A 371 -30.22 39.98 -6.12
N ARG A 372 -29.14 39.28 -6.48
CA ARG A 372 -28.61 38.13 -5.74
C ARG A 372 -28.40 38.43 -4.25
N LYS A 373 -27.83 39.59 -3.91
CA LYS A 373 -27.50 39.94 -2.51
C LYS A 373 -28.77 40.08 -1.67
N ARG A 374 -29.81 40.70 -2.25
CA ARG A 374 -31.12 40.83 -1.59
C ARG A 374 -31.79 39.48 -1.42
N VAL A 375 -31.71 38.56 -2.39
CA VAL A 375 -32.25 37.20 -2.25
C VAL A 375 -31.60 36.44 -1.09
N ILE A 376 -30.27 36.50 -0.96
CA ILE A 376 -29.53 35.88 0.16
C ILE A 376 -30.00 36.44 1.49
N LEU A 377 -30.05 37.78 1.60
CA LEU A 377 -30.46 38.45 2.83
C LEU A 377 -31.86 38.01 3.26
N GLU A 378 -32.83 38.05 2.34
CA GLU A 378 -34.22 37.69 2.66
C GLU A 378 -34.40 36.19 2.91
N SER A 379 -33.58 35.33 2.27
CA SER A 379 -33.57 33.88 2.53
C SER A 379 -33.05 33.55 3.92
N ARG A 380 -32.01 34.26 4.38
CA ARG A 380 -31.50 34.10 5.75
C ARG A 380 -32.49 34.61 6.79
N ARG A 381 -33.17 35.71 6.52
CA ARG A 381 -34.30 36.17 7.36
C ARG A 381 -35.42 35.14 7.42
N LEU A 382 -35.72 34.43 6.32
CA LEU A 382 -36.67 33.32 6.35
C LEU A 382 -36.22 32.22 7.31
N VAL A 383 -34.94 31.86 7.30
CA VAL A 383 -34.37 30.86 8.21
C VAL A 383 -34.57 31.29 9.67
N GLU A 384 -34.20 32.53 10.00
CA GLU A 384 -34.32 33.10 11.35
C GLU A 384 -35.78 33.15 11.82
N VAL A 385 -36.69 33.67 10.99
CA VAL A 385 -38.11 33.79 11.30
C VAL A 385 -38.77 32.42 11.45
N TYR A 386 -38.41 31.46 10.58
CA TYR A 386 -38.93 30.09 10.66
C TYR A 386 -38.47 29.38 11.93
N GLU A 387 -37.19 29.45 12.26
CA GLU A 387 -36.62 28.82 13.47
C GLU A 387 -37.23 29.41 14.74
N ALA A 388 -37.30 30.75 14.86
CA ALA A 388 -37.90 31.43 15.99
C ALA A 388 -39.40 31.11 16.14
N THR A 389 -40.14 31.08 15.02
CA THR A 389 -41.56 30.74 15.03
C THR A 389 -41.78 29.28 15.40
N LYS A 390 -40.97 28.35 14.86
CA LYS A 390 -41.06 26.92 15.18
C LYS A 390 -40.86 26.67 16.67
N GLN A 391 -39.80 27.24 17.27
CA GLN A 391 -39.55 27.13 18.71
C GLN A 391 -40.71 27.68 19.55
N ARG A 392 -41.25 28.84 19.16
CA ARG A 392 -42.42 29.43 19.84
C ARG A 392 -43.64 28.51 19.74
N VAL A 393 -43.96 27.98 18.55
CA VAL A 393 -45.12 27.10 18.32
C VAL A 393 -44.97 25.76 19.05
N GLU A 394 -43.76 25.22 19.14
CA GLU A 394 -43.47 24.01 19.94
C GLU A 394 -43.74 24.22 21.43
N SER A 395 -43.54 25.45 21.95
CA SER A 395 -43.86 25.82 23.34
C SER A 395 -45.34 26.09 23.61
N MET A 396 -46.19 26.18 22.59
CA MET A 396 -47.63 26.47 22.74
C MET A 396 -48.46 25.25 23.11
N ALA A 397 -49.51 25.46 23.91
CA ALA A 397 -50.45 24.42 24.31
C ALA A 397 -51.21 23.83 23.10
N ALA A 398 -51.14 22.50 22.97
CA ALA A 398 -51.54 21.77 21.78
C ALA A 398 -53.01 21.83 21.42
N ASP A 399 -53.88 21.83 22.42
CA ASP A 399 -55.31 21.60 22.22
C ASP A 399 -56.11 22.89 22.02
N THR A 400 -55.45 24.04 22.17
CA THR A 400 -56.05 25.36 21.92
C THR A 400 -56.20 25.59 20.41
N ASP A 401 -57.27 26.29 20.01
CA ASP A 401 -57.48 26.65 18.59
C ASP A 401 -56.31 27.47 18.03
N ALA A 402 -55.74 28.36 18.84
CA ALA A 402 -54.53 29.12 18.47
C ALA A 402 -53.30 28.21 18.31
N GLY A 403 -53.13 27.20 19.15
CA GLY A 403 -52.03 26.23 19.05
C GLY A 403 -52.16 25.33 17.81
N LYS A 404 -53.38 24.91 17.46
CA LYS A 404 -53.67 24.16 16.24
C LYS A 404 -53.39 25.01 14.99
N GLU A 405 -53.95 26.22 14.93
CA GLU A 405 -53.74 27.17 13.84
C GLU A 405 -52.24 27.48 13.65
N ALA A 406 -51.50 27.70 14.74
CA ALA A 406 -50.07 28.00 14.65
C ALA A 406 -49.24 26.82 14.12
N ARG A 407 -49.63 25.58 14.43
CA ARG A 407 -48.99 24.36 13.90
C ARG A 407 -49.30 24.10 12.43
N GLU A 408 -50.54 24.35 12.01
CA GLU A 408 -50.91 24.29 10.60
C GLU A 408 -50.13 25.33 9.80
N ASN A 409 -50.04 26.57 10.31
CA ASN A 409 -49.28 27.65 9.69
C ASN A 409 -47.79 27.32 9.56
N ILE A 410 -47.14 26.79 10.62
CA ILE A 410 -45.72 26.44 10.53
C ILE A 410 -45.49 25.23 9.62
N GLN A 411 -46.44 24.28 9.56
CA GLN A 411 -46.35 23.15 8.64
C GLN A 411 -46.44 23.61 7.19
N GLU A 412 -47.41 24.47 6.86
CA GLU A 412 -47.55 25.05 5.52
C GLU A 412 -46.30 25.88 5.15
N ALA A 413 -45.87 26.76 6.05
CA ALA A 413 -44.69 27.58 5.84
C ALA A 413 -43.43 26.73 5.71
N GLY A 414 -43.32 25.61 6.43
CA GLY A 414 -42.21 24.68 6.36
C GLY A 414 -42.11 23.99 5.01
N VAL A 415 -43.24 23.57 4.44
CA VAL A 415 -43.29 23.03 3.07
C VAL A 415 -42.84 24.07 2.05
N GLN A 416 -43.30 25.32 2.17
CA GLN A 416 -42.88 26.39 1.26
C GLN A 416 -41.39 26.72 1.42
N ALA A 417 -40.91 26.92 2.65
CA ALA A 417 -39.53 27.26 2.95
C ALA A 417 -38.56 26.17 2.48
N GLU A 418 -38.89 24.89 2.69
CA GLU A 418 -38.12 23.75 2.16
C GLU A 418 -37.95 23.85 0.65
N VAL A 419 -39.06 24.06 -0.07
CA VAL A 419 -39.07 24.12 -1.53
C VAL A 419 -38.29 25.33 -2.03
N THR A 420 -38.48 26.50 -1.42
CA THR A 420 -37.83 27.76 -1.82
C THR A 420 -36.32 27.67 -1.59
N ILE A 421 -35.87 27.28 -0.40
CA ILE A 421 -34.44 27.20 -0.06
C ILE A 421 -33.76 26.12 -0.91
N ARG A 422 -34.36 24.93 -1.05
CA ARG A 422 -33.78 23.86 -1.89
C ARG A 422 -33.66 24.29 -3.35
N LYS A 423 -34.69 24.90 -3.93
CA LYS A 423 -34.65 25.36 -5.32
C LYS A 423 -33.59 26.43 -5.51
N LEU A 424 -33.47 27.38 -4.58
CA LEU A 424 -32.42 28.41 -4.63
C LEU A 424 -31.03 27.76 -4.59
N ALA A 425 -30.79 26.86 -3.62
CA ALA A 425 -29.52 26.12 -3.51
C ALA A 425 -29.18 25.37 -4.81
N GLN A 426 -30.14 24.66 -5.40
CA GLN A 426 -29.95 23.90 -6.64
C GLN A 426 -29.78 24.78 -7.89
N VAL A 427 -30.53 25.87 -8.02
CA VAL A 427 -30.39 26.83 -9.14
C VAL A 427 -29.03 27.49 -9.05
N TRP A 428 -28.63 27.97 -7.88
CA TRP A 428 -27.36 28.66 -7.71
C TRP A 428 -26.18 27.72 -7.84
N ASN A 429 -26.27 26.48 -7.37
CA ASN A 429 -25.25 25.46 -7.66
C ASN A 429 -25.06 25.28 -9.18
N ARG A 430 -26.16 25.08 -9.92
CA ARG A 430 -26.08 24.97 -11.40
C ARG A 430 -25.48 26.22 -12.04
N THR A 431 -25.83 27.41 -11.56
CA THR A 431 -25.25 28.67 -12.04
C THR A 431 -23.76 28.77 -11.71
N ALA A 432 -23.38 28.42 -10.48
CA ALA A 432 -22.00 28.40 -10.03
C ALA A 432 -21.15 27.44 -10.88
N MET A 433 -21.68 26.25 -11.18
CA MET A 433 -21.05 25.27 -12.06
C MET A 433 -20.86 25.76 -13.50
N LYS A 434 -21.84 26.52 -14.04
CA LYS A 434 -21.73 27.13 -15.38
C LYS A 434 -20.72 28.26 -15.42
N LEU A 435 -20.73 29.13 -14.41
CA LEU A 435 -19.89 30.33 -14.36
C LEU A 435 -18.48 30.06 -13.81
N ARG A 436 -18.27 28.91 -13.14
CA ARG A 436 -17.03 28.55 -12.45
C ARG A 436 -16.55 29.63 -11.46
N SER A 437 -17.50 30.24 -10.75
CA SER A 437 -17.25 31.41 -9.89
C SER A 437 -17.20 31.03 -8.41
N LYS A 438 -16.07 31.31 -7.73
CA LYS A 438 -15.91 31.08 -6.28
C LYS A 438 -17.00 31.78 -5.45
N GLU A 439 -17.41 33.00 -5.81
CA GLU A 439 -18.52 33.70 -5.14
C GLU A 439 -19.85 32.93 -5.20
N TRP A 440 -20.26 32.49 -6.40
CA TRP A 440 -21.50 31.73 -6.59
C TRP A 440 -21.48 30.38 -5.88
N TYR A 441 -20.31 29.74 -5.80
CA TYR A 441 -20.15 28.52 -5.01
C TYR A 441 -20.33 28.78 -3.51
N ALA A 442 -19.77 29.88 -2.98
CA ALA A 442 -19.95 30.28 -1.58
C ALA A 442 -21.42 30.62 -1.25
N ASP A 443 -22.12 31.31 -2.16
CA ASP A 443 -23.55 31.63 -2.00
C ASP A 443 -24.41 30.37 -2.01
N ALA A 444 -24.17 29.44 -2.95
CA ALA A 444 -24.87 28.17 -3.01
C ALA A 444 -24.60 27.32 -1.75
N MET A 445 -23.34 27.25 -1.31
CA MET A 445 -22.92 26.54 -0.09
C MET A 445 -23.66 27.06 1.16
N THR A 446 -23.83 28.38 1.27
CA THR A 446 -24.61 29.00 2.35
C THR A 446 -26.05 28.49 2.33
N MET A 447 -26.70 28.46 1.16
CA MET A 447 -28.07 27.98 1.02
C MET A 447 -28.24 26.49 1.36
N TYR A 448 -27.31 25.61 0.93
CA TYR A 448 -27.36 24.19 1.34
C TYR A 448 -27.13 24.01 2.84
N SER A 449 -26.23 24.81 3.44
CA SER A 449 -25.96 24.75 4.88
C SER A 449 -27.20 25.15 5.68
N ASP A 450 -27.86 26.24 5.30
CA ASP A 450 -29.11 26.69 5.91
C ASP A 450 -30.24 25.66 5.71
N TYR A 451 -30.32 25.05 4.52
CA TYR A 451 -31.27 23.98 4.25
C TYR A 451 -31.09 22.79 5.22
N LEU A 452 -29.86 22.28 5.35
CA LEU A 452 -29.57 21.12 6.19
C LEU A 452 -29.74 21.43 7.67
N LYS A 453 -29.54 22.69 8.09
CA LYS A 453 -29.85 23.16 9.44
C LYS A 453 -31.35 23.09 9.73
N LEU A 454 -32.18 23.58 8.82
CA LEU A 454 -33.64 23.66 9.03
C LEU A 454 -34.37 22.33 8.80
N PHE A 455 -33.91 21.54 7.83
CA PHE A 455 -34.60 20.36 7.34
C PHE A 455 -33.71 19.10 7.33
N PRO A 456 -33.02 18.76 8.44
CA PRO A 456 -32.12 17.61 8.48
C PRO A 456 -32.84 16.27 8.25
N GLY A 457 -34.13 16.18 8.60
CA GLY A 457 -34.96 15.00 8.38
C GLY A 457 -35.70 14.96 7.04
N SER A 458 -35.45 15.92 6.13
CA SER A 458 -36.08 15.91 4.81
C SER A 458 -35.63 14.71 4.00
N LYS A 459 -36.54 14.13 3.19
CA LYS A 459 -36.17 13.09 2.22
C LYS A 459 -35.13 13.56 1.18
N TYR A 460 -34.94 14.87 1.04
CA TYR A 460 -33.93 15.45 0.16
C TYR A 460 -32.60 15.74 0.88
N ALA A 461 -32.55 15.64 2.21
CA ALA A 461 -31.34 15.96 2.99
C ALA A 461 -30.14 15.13 2.54
N TYR A 462 -30.34 13.86 2.17
CA TYR A 462 -29.30 13.01 1.59
C TYR A 462 -28.66 13.64 0.33
N GLU A 463 -29.48 14.06 -0.64
CA GLU A 463 -28.99 14.70 -1.87
C GLU A 463 -28.34 16.07 -1.60
N MET A 464 -28.91 16.85 -0.68
CA MET A 464 -28.38 18.16 -0.32
C MET A 464 -27.03 18.06 0.41
N THR A 465 -26.83 17.02 1.22
CA THR A 465 -25.56 16.75 1.91
C THR A 465 -24.46 16.41 0.91
N PHE A 466 -24.77 15.55 -0.07
CA PHE A 466 -23.83 15.23 -1.14
C PHE A 466 -23.47 16.47 -1.99
N GLN A 467 -24.46 17.25 -2.43
CA GLN A 467 -24.23 18.45 -3.23
C GLN A 467 -23.46 19.54 -2.46
N LEU A 468 -23.64 19.62 -1.14
CA LEU A 468 -22.84 20.51 -0.30
C LEU A 468 -21.38 20.04 -0.22
N ALA A 469 -21.14 18.73 -0.12
CA ALA A 469 -19.79 18.16 -0.15
C ALA A 469 -19.05 18.52 -1.45
N ASP A 470 -19.71 18.38 -2.60
CA ASP A 470 -19.18 18.80 -3.91
C ASP A 470 -18.78 20.27 -3.92
N LEU A 471 -19.61 21.15 -3.34
CA LEU A 471 -19.31 22.57 -3.28
C LEU A 471 -18.09 22.88 -2.40
N PHE A 472 -17.96 22.23 -1.25
CA PHE A 472 -16.77 22.34 -0.42
C PHE A 472 -15.52 21.88 -1.19
N TYR A 473 -15.61 20.78 -1.93
CA TYR A 473 -14.51 20.28 -2.75
C TYR A 473 -14.11 21.28 -3.84
N LYS A 474 -15.09 21.87 -4.56
CA LYS A 474 -14.83 22.90 -5.59
C LYS A 474 -14.24 24.19 -5.03
N LEU A 475 -14.49 24.48 -3.76
CA LEU A 475 -13.92 25.61 -3.04
C LEU A 475 -12.55 25.30 -2.41
N GLU A 476 -11.97 24.13 -2.69
CA GLU A 476 -10.69 23.67 -2.15
C GLU A 476 -10.72 23.53 -0.61
N LYS A 477 -11.92 23.34 -0.04
CA LYS A 477 -12.16 23.10 1.39
C LYS A 477 -12.29 21.60 1.64
N TYR A 478 -11.17 20.92 1.49
CA TYR A 478 -11.13 19.46 1.39
C TYR A 478 -11.51 18.73 2.69
N ASP A 479 -11.17 19.26 3.87
CA ASP A 479 -11.57 18.67 5.15
C ASP A 479 -13.10 18.66 5.32
N GLU A 480 -13.75 19.80 5.09
CA GLU A 480 -15.20 19.92 5.16
C GLU A 480 -15.88 19.05 4.10
N ALA A 481 -15.37 19.05 2.86
CA ALA A 481 -15.86 18.18 1.80
C ALA A 481 -15.85 16.71 2.23
N ALA A 482 -14.71 16.25 2.76
CA ALA A 482 -14.58 14.90 3.29
C ALA A 482 -15.63 14.60 4.38
N ARG A 483 -15.86 15.51 5.34
CA ARG A 483 -16.87 15.29 6.40
C ARG A 483 -18.29 15.12 5.83
N TYR A 484 -18.67 15.93 4.85
CA TYR A 484 -20.01 15.85 4.25
C TYR A 484 -20.16 14.65 3.29
N TYR A 485 -19.11 14.25 2.57
CA TYR A 485 -19.12 12.99 1.83
C TYR A 485 -19.24 11.79 2.78
N GLU A 486 -18.50 11.77 3.89
CA GLU A 486 -18.62 10.74 4.91
C GLU A 486 -20.02 10.68 5.52
N ALA A 487 -20.61 11.84 5.83
CA ALA A 487 -21.99 11.94 6.31
C ALA A 487 -22.98 11.36 5.29
N THR A 488 -22.76 11.60 4.00
CA THR A 488 -23.57 11.03 2.91
C THR A 488 -23.47 9.50 2.89
N VAL A 489 -22.26 8.93 2.99
CA VAL A 489 -22.04 7.48 3.02
C VAL A 489 -22.74 6.83 4.22
N LYS A 490 -22.67 7.47 5.41
CA LYS A 490 -23.29 6.96 6.64
C LYS A 490 -24.82 7.08 6.64
N ALA A 491 -25.38 8.08 5.96
CA ALA A 491 -26.81 8.37 6.00
C ALA A 491 -27.65 7.32 5.27
N ASP A 492 -27.20 6.83 4.11
CA ASP A 492 -27.89 5.79 3.34
C ASP A 492 -26.90 4.89 2.59
N PRO A 493 -26.55 3.71 3.14
CA PRO A 493 -25.70 2.71 2.49
C PRO A 493 -26.27 2.06 1.23
N LYS A 494 -27.45 2.49 0.75
CA LYS A 494 -28.03 2.09 -0.55
C LYS A 494 -28.43 3.30 -1.39
N GLY A 495 -28.04 4.50 -0.96
CA GLY A 495 -28.43 5.74 -1.59
C GLY A 495 -27.80 5.92 -2.97
N LYS A 496 -28.46 6.72 -3.81
CA LYS A 496 -28.04 6.93 -5.21
C LYS A 496 -26.65 7.53 -5.39
N TYR A 497 -26.11 8.21 -4.36
CA TYR A 497 -24.78 8.84 -4.37
C TYR A 497 -23.76 8.08 -3.53
N LEU A 498 -24.06 6.87 -3.06
CA LEU A 498 -23.18 6.13 -2.16
C LEU A 498 -21.77 5.95 -2.73
N ILE A 499 -21.70 5.50 -3.99
CA ILE A 499 -20.43 5.17 -4.65
C ILE A 499 -19.61 6.43 -4.89
N ASP A 500 -20.25 7.48 -5.43
CA ASP A 500 -19.62 8.78 -5.66
C ASP A 500 -19.14 9.37 -4.33
N ALA A 501 -19.98 9.40 -3.30
CA ALA A 501 -19.62 9.93 -1.99
C ALA A 501 -18.49 9.14 -1.32
N ALA A 502 -18.45 7.81 -1.43
CA ALA A 502 -17.39 7.00 -0.85
C ALA A 502 -16.05 7.23 -1.57
N ASN A 503 -16.07 7.34 -2.90
CA ASN A 503 -14.90 7.68 -3.71
C ASN A 503 -14.40 9.11 -3.40
N ASP A 504 -15.31 10.08 -3.41
CA ASP A 504 -14.98 11.49 -3.23
C ASP A 504 -14.60 11.81 -1.77
N ASN A 505 -15.09 11.02 -0.80
CA ASN A 505 -14.60 11.08 0.58
C ASN A 505 -13.10 10.76 0.66
N ILE A 506 -12.68 9.66 0.04
CA ILE A 506 -11.26 9.26 0.01
C ILE A 506 -10.44 10.34 -0.70
N LEU A 507 -10.90 10.79 -1.87
CA LEU A 507 -10.20 11.80 -2.66
C LEU A 507 -10.07 13.13 -1.90
N ALA A 508 -11.13 13.60 -1.24
CA ALA A 508 -11.10 14.82 -0.44
C ALA A 508 -10.12 14.71 0.72
N ILE A 509 -10.05 13.57 1.41
CA ILE A 509 -9.05 13.36 2.47
C ILE A 509 -7.64 13.40 1.88
N GLU A 510 -7.40 12.81 0.71
CA GLU A 510 -6.09 12.84 0.06
C GLU A 510 -5.65 14.24 -0.36
N GLU A 511 -6.55 15.05 -0.92
CA GLU A 511 -6.24 16.44 -1.23
C GLU A 511 -5.95 17.24 0.05
N HIS A 512 -6.75 17.05 1.12
CA HIS A 512 -6.48 17.69 2.41
C HIS A 512 -5.11 17.32 2.99
N LEU A 513 -4.71 16.05 2.85
CA LEU A 513 -3.42 15.55 3.33
C LEU A 513 -2.22 16.20 2.61
N LYS A 514 -2.38 16.70 1.38
CA LYS A 514 -1.31 17.41 0.66
C LYS A 514 -0.99 18.75 1.30
N ASP A 515 -1.98 19.41 1.89
CA ASP A 515 -1.82 20.72 2.53
C ASP A 515 -1.13 20.64 3.91
N LEU A 516 -1.10 19.44 4.52
CA LEU A 516 -0.63 19.24 5.89
C LEU A 516 0.87 18.87 6.02
N ASP A 517 1.58 18.66 4.91
CA ASP A 517 3.00 18.21 4.86
C ASP A 517 3.32 17.08 5.87
N ILE A 518 2.46 16.05 5.92
CA ILE A 518 2.64 14.93 6.86
C ILE A 518 3.79 14.06 6.37
N LYS A 519 4.94 14.20 7.05
CA LYS A 519 6.15 13.42 6.74
C LYS A 519 5.95 11.94 7.06
N ARG A 520 6.41 11.08 6.15
CA ARG A 520 6.49 9.63 6.42
C ARG A 520 7.41 9.40 7.62
N PRO A 521 7.00 8.59 8.61
CA PRO A 521 7.88 8.28 9.74
C PRO A 521 9.12 7.52 9.25
N LYS A 522 10.19 7.55 10.06
CA LYS A 522 11.41 6.80 9.73
C LYS A 522 11.11 5.30 9.75
N ALA A 523 11.71 4.57 8.82
CA ALA A 523 11.66 3.12 8.81
C ALA A 523 12.29 2.57 10.10
N THR A 524 11.50 1.83 10.88
CA THR A 524 11.91 1.15 12.11
C THR A 524 11.23 -0.21 12.17
N ASP A 525 11.74 -1.11 13.00
CA ASP A 525 11.13 -2.39 13.31
C ASP A 525 9.90 -2.28 14.24
N VAL A 526 9.76 -1.15 14.94
CA VAL A 526 8.64 -0.86 15.83
C VAL A 526 7.54 -0.06 15.11
N ALA A 527 6.28 -0.45 15.34
CA ALA A 527 5.10 0.27 14.87
C ALA A 527 5.06 1.71 15.40
N GLN A 528 4.81 2.67 14.50
CA GLN A 528 4.77 4.10 14.82
C GLN A 528 3.32 4.58 14.95
N PRO A 529 3.01 5.56 15.81
CA PRO A 529 1.66 6.12 15.90
C PRO A 529 1.18 6.64 14.55
N ILE A 530 0.02 6.17 14.08
CA ILE A 530 -0.59 6.64 12.83
C ILE A 530 -1.18 8.03 13.06
N ASP A 531 -0.82 8.99 12.21
CA ASP A 531 -1.39 10.34 12.27
C ASP A 531 -2.92 10.29 12.14
N LYS A 532 -3.62 11.15 12.89
CA LYS A 532 -5.10 11.17 12.95
C LYS A 532 -5.75 11.30 11.57
N GLU A 533 -5.17 12.08 10.64
CA GLU A 533 -5.72 12.29 9.30
C GLU A 533 -5.43 11.08 8.39
N LYS A 534 -4.29 10.41 8.61
CA LYS A 534 -4.00 9.12 7.96
C LYS A 534 -4.90 8.01 8.47
N GLN A 535 -5.22 7.98 9.76
CA GLN A 535 -6.21 7.05 10.33
C GLN A 535 -7.59 7.30 9.72
N ARG A 536 -8.00 8.56 9.58
CA ARG A 536 -9.26 8.93 8.93
C ARG A 536 -9.33 8.45 7.47
N LEU A 537 -8.22 8.48 6.74
CA LEU A 537 -8.12 7.91 5.39
C LEU A 537 -8.28 6.38 5.39
N ILE A 538 -7.65 5.67 6.34
CA ILE A 538 -7.84 4.23 6.53
C ILE A 538 -9.33 3.93 6.78
N ASP A 539 -9.97 4.65 7.69
CA ASP A 539 -11.37 4.45 8.03
C ASP A 539 -12.30 4.72 6.83
N ALA A 540 -11.95 5.69 5.97
CA ALA A 540 -12.67 5.97 4.73
C ALA A 540 -12.52 4.82 3.72
N CYS A 541 -11.30 4.30 3.55
CA CYS A 541 -11.04 3.10 2.74
C CYS A 541 -11.84 1.89 3.25
N ASP A 542 -11.87 1.67 4.56
CA ASP A 542 -12.59 0.54 5.16
C ASP A 542 -14.11 0.67 5.00
N ARG A 543 -14.66 1.88 5.13
CA ARG A 543 -16.07 2.16 4.81
C ARG A 543 -16.39 1.92 3.34
N TYR A 544 -15.49 2.30 2.43
CA TYR A 544 -15.67 2.02 1.00
C TYR A 544 -15.77 0.51 0.77
N VAL A 545 -14.83 -0.28 1.32
CA VAL A 545 -14.83 -1.75 1.22
C VAL A 545 -16.08 -2.36 1.85
N GLN A 546 -16.58 -1.80 2.95
CA GLN A 546 -17.75 -2.29 3.66
C GLN A 546 -19.07 -2.03 2.93
N PHE A 547 -19.27 -0.83 2.39
CA PHE A 547 -20.57 -0.38 1.89
C PHE A 547 -20.72 -0.39 0.37
N VAL A 548 -19.62 -0.27 -0.39
CA VAL A 548 -19.70 -0.29 -1.85
C VAL A 548 -19.83 -1.74 -2.34
N PRO A 549 -20.88 -2.10 -3.10
CA PRO A 549 -21.05 -3.45 -3.61
C PRO A 549 -19.85 -3.89 -4.48
N PRO A 550 -19.31 -5.10 -4.31
CA PRO A 550 -18.12 -5.56 -5.04
C PRO A 550 -18.26 -5.50 -6.56
N ASP A 551 -19.46 -5.73 -7.11
CA ASP A 551 -19.77 -5.65 -8.54
C ASP A 551 -19.71 -4.22 -9.11
N LYS A 552 -19.70 -3.20 -8.24
CA LYS A 552 -19.67 -1.78 -8.60
C LYS A 552 -18.44 -1.05 -8.05
N ALA A 553 -17.57 -1.75 -7.33
CA ALA A 553 -16.38 -1.20 -6.70
C ALA A 553 -15.19 -1.27 -7.68
N ASP A 554 -15.26 -0.49 -8.76
CA ASP A 554 -14.24 -0.37 -9.79
C ASP A 554 -12.83 -0.08 -9.25
N LYS A 555 -12.74 0.59 -8.10
CA LYS A 555 -11.48 0.94 -7.40
C LYS A 555 -11.21 0.10 -6.14
N LEU A 556 -11.93 -1.00 -5.92
CA LEU A 556 -11.84 -1.77 -4.68
C LEU A 556 -10.41 -2.15 -4.32
N ILE A 557 -9.65 -2.66 -5.28
CA ILE A 557 -8.30 -3.15 -5.05
C ILE A 557 -7.35 -1.98 -4.75
N ALA A 558 -7.42 -0.89 -5.52
CA ALA A 558 -6.68 0.34 -5.26
C ALA A 558 -6.96 0.91 -3.85
N VAL A 559 -8.22 0.90 -3.41
CA VAL A 559 -8.63 1.38 -2.09
C VAL A 559 -8.09 0.49 -0.97
N LYS A 560 -8.17 -0.84 -1.12
CA LYS A 560 -7.58 -1.80 -0.17
C LYS A 560 -6.06 -1.60 -0.07
N PHE A 561 -5.39 -1.45 -1.22
CA PHE A 561 -3.95 -1.25 -1.29
C PHE A 561 -3.53 0.03 -0.57
N LYS A 562 -4.27 1.12 -0.76
CA LYS A 562 -4.02 2.42 -0.12
C LYS A 562 -3.99 2.32 1.40
N ALA A 563 -4.99 1.67 2.01
CA ALA A 563 -5.00 1.45 3.46
C ALA A 563 -3.82 0.57 3.91
N GLY A 564 -3.52 -0.51 3.18
CA GLY A 564 -2.35 -1.36 3.47
C GLY A 564 -1.02 -0.60 3.41
N LYS A 565 -0.87 0.30 2.44
CA LYS A 565 0.33 1.14 2.28
C LYS A 565 0.51 2.11 3.44
N ILE A 566 -0.55 2.67 4.00
CA ILE A 566 -0.45 3.52 5.20
C ILE A 566 0.06 2.70 6.40
N TYR A 567 -0.47 1.50 6.63
CA TYR A 567 0.03 0.62 7.69
C TYR A 567 1.52 0.28 7.49
N TYR A 568 1.93 -0.03 6.26
CA TYR A 568 3.33 -0.28 5.91
C TYR A 568 4.21 0.97 6.14
N ASP A 569 3.76 2.15 5.70
CA ASP A 569 4.50 3.39 5.86
C ASP A 569 4.73 3.77 7.32
N TYR A 570 3.87 3.31 8.24
CA TYR A 570 3.94 3.50 9.69
C TYR A 570 4.46 2.26 10.46
N ASN A 571 5.07 1.30 9.77
CA ASN A 571 5.66 0.08 10.34
C ASN A 571 4.67 -0.84 11.09
N HIS A 572 3.36 -0.74 10.81
CA HIS A 572 2.33 -1.68 11.28
C HIS A 572 2.30 -2.90 10.36
N PHE A 573 3.39 -3.65 10.38
CA PHE A 573 3.67 -4.69 9.40
C PHE A 573 2.66 -5.83 9.40
N GLU A 574 2.10 -6.21 10.55
CA GLU A 574 1.12 -7.30 10.64
C GLU A 574 -0.18 -6.95 9.88
N GLU A 575 -0.74 -5.76 10.12
CA GLU A 575 -1.94 -5.28 9.41
C GLU A 575 -1.66 -4.99 7.93
N ALA A 576 -0.46 -4.50 7.60
CA ALA A 576 -0.04 -4.30 6.21
C ALA A 576 0.02 -5.63 5.45
N VAL A 577 0.70 -6.65 6.01
CA VAL A 577 0.79 -7.98 5.39
C VAL A 577 -0.59 -8.59 5.20
N LYS A 578 -1.47 -8.52 6.20
CA LYS A 578 -2.84 -9.05 6.09
C LYS A 578 -3.60 -8.46 4.90
N ARG A 579 -3.50 -7.14 4.70
CA ARG A 579 -4.18 -6.43 3.60
C ARG A 579 -3.54 -6.69 2.24
N PHE A 580 -2.21 -6.68 2.17
CA PHE A 580 -1.50 -6.98 0.93
C PHE A 580 -1.69 -8.42 0.50
N ASP A 581 -1.67 -9.36 1.44
CA ASP A 581 -1.89 -10.78 1.16
C ASP A 581 -3.31 -11.06 0.68
N ASP A 582 -4.32 -10.39 1.26
CA ASP A 582 -5.70 -10.45 0.76
C ASP A 582 -5.78 -10.00 -0.71
N ILE A 583 -5.12 -8.90 -1.06
CA ILE A 583 -5.07 -8.42 -2.45
C ILE A 583 -4.38 -9.45 -3.36
N THR A 584 -3.20 -9.91 -2.97
CA THR A 584 -2.39 -10.85 -3.77
C THR A 584 -3.08 -12.20 -3.97
N THR A 585 -3.89 -12.66 -3.01
CA THR A 585 -4.57 -13.97 -3.07
C THR A 585 -5.97 -13.91 -3.68
N GLN A 586 -6.76 -12.88 -3.37
CA GLN A 586 -8.14 -12.76 -3.86
C GLN A 586 -8.24 -12.05 -5.21
N ALA A 587 -7.27 -11.20 -5.56
CA ALA A 587 -7.22 -10.45 -6.81
C ALA A 587 -5.84 -10.50 -7.48
N PRO A 588 -5.27 -11.70 -7.74
CA PRO A 588 -3.90 -11.85 -8.24
C PRO A 588 -3.66 -11.19 -9.60
N GLU A 589 -4.69 -10.98 -10.41
CA GLU A 589 -4.58 -10.33 -11.73
C GLU A 589 -4.58 -8.79 -11.66
N ALA A 590 -4.93 -8.18 -10.52
CA ALA A 590 -4.95 -6.73 -10.36
C ALA A 590 -3.54 -6.14 -10.36
N GLU A 591 -3.36 -4.92 -10.88
CA GLU A 591 -2.05 -4.24 -10.94
C GLU A 591 -1.44 -4.09 -9.54
N GLU A 592 -2.26 -3.75 -8.54
CA GLU A 592 -1.85 -3.58 -7.15
C GLU A 592 -1.34 -4.88 -6.51
N ALA A 593 -1.70 -6.06 -7.03
CA ALA A 593 -1.26 -7.34 -6.49
C ALA A 593 0.25 -7.55 -6.64
N GLU A 594 0.85 -7.02 -7.70
CA GLU A 594 2.31 -7.01 -7.89
C GLU A 594 3.00 -6.18 -6.81
N TYR A 595 2.53 -4.95 -6.59
CA TYR A 595 3.07 -4.07 -5.56
C TYR A 595 2.85 -4.64 -4.16
N ALA A 596 1.68 -5.24 -3.90
CA ALA A 596 1.34 -5.87 -2.62
C ALA A 596 2.29 -7.04 -2.32
N ALA A 597 2.52 -7.93 -3.28
CA ALA A 597 3.43 -9.07 -3.13
C ALA A 597 4.87 -8.62 -2.82
N ASN A 598 5.36 -7.60 -3.54
CA ASN A 598 6.69 -7.03 -3.30
C ASN A 598 6.80 -6.36 -1.93
N LEU A 599 5.76 -5.64 -1.48
CA LEU A 599 5.75 -5.02 -0.15
C LEU A 599 5.72 -6.07 0.97
N VAL A 600 5.02 -7.20 0.79
CA VAL A 600 5.07 -8.31 1.75
C VAL A 600 6.49 -8.90 1.85
N ALA A 601 7.14 -9.11 0.70
CA ALA A 601 8.53 -9.56 0.68
C ALA A 601 9.48 -8.54 1.36
N ASP A 602 9.31 -7.25 1.06
CA ASP A 602 10.10 -6.18 1.67
C ASP A 602 9.92 -6.10 3.19
N ILE A 603 8.68 -6.26 3.69
CA ILE A 603 8.38 -6.30 5.13
C ILE A 603 9.19 -7.40 5.83
N PHE A 604 9.14 -8.63 5.32
CA PHE A 604 9.85 -9.74 5.95
C PHE A 604 11.35 -9.66 5.78
N ASN A 605 11.84 -9.12 4.66
CA ASN A 605 13.25 -8.80 4.45
C ASN A 605 13.75 -7.75 5.47
N ALA A 606 13.00 -6.66 5.67
CA ALA A 606 13.33 -5.61 6.64
C ALA A 606 13.32 -6.13 8.09
N LYS A 607 12.38 -7.03 8.42
CA LYS A 607 12.32 -7.72 9.74
C LYS A 607 13.41 -8.79 9.91
N LYS A 608 14.14 -9.15 8.84
CA LYS A 608 15.05 -10.31 8.80
C LYS A 608 14.34 -11.61 9.19
N ASP A 609 13.03 -11.69 8.94
CA ASP A 609 12.23 -12.89 9.15
C ASP A 609 12.31 -13.76 7.90
N TRP A 610 13.47 -14.42 7.76
CA TRP A 610 13.80 -15.21 6.57
C TRP A 610 12.83 -16.38 6.34
N GLN A 611 12.24 -16.92 7.41
CA GLN A 611 11.28 -18.01 7.30
C GLN A 611 9.98 -17.52 6.65
N SER A 612 9.39 -16.44 7.19
CA SER A 612 8.18 -15.85 6.61
C SER A 612 8.43 -15.34 5.19
N LEU A 613 9.59 -14.73 4.92
CA LEU A 613 9.96 -14.28 3.58
C LEU A 613 9.94 -15.45 2.57
N TYR A 614 10.57 -16.58 2.91
CA TYR A 614 10.57 -17.78 2.08
C TYR A 614 9.17 -18.37 1.90
N ASP A 615 8.40 -18.48 2.98
CA ASP A 615 7.06 -19.09 2.94
C ASP A 615 6.08 -18.27 2.07
N TYR A 616 6.08 -16.94 2.21
CA TYR A 616 5.22 -16.06 1.41
C TYR A 616 5.66 -15.99 -0.05
N THR A 617 6.95 -15.80 -0.33
CA THR A 617 7.44 -15.71 -1.73
C THR A 617 7.21 -17.01 -2.48
N THR A 618 7.48 -18.18 -1.88
CA THR A 618 7.21 -19.47 -2.52
C THR A 618 5.72 -19.74 -2.71
N ARG A 619 4.86 -19.29 -1.78
CA ARG A 619 3.40 -19.34 -1.95
C ARG A 619 2.94 -18.48 -3.13
N TYR A 620 3.47 -17.26 -3.26
CA TYR A 620 3.15 -16.37 -4.38
C TYR A 620 3.66 -16.89 -5.72
N LEU A 621 4.84 -17.50 -5.77
CA LEU A 621 5.36 -18.17 -6.97
C LEU A 621 4.45 -19.31 -7.46
N LYS A 622 3.68 -19.94 -6.56
CA LYS A 622 2.70 -20.98 -6.88
C LYS A 622 1.35 -20.45 -7.38
N LEU A 623 1.17 -19.13 -7.55
CA LEU A 623 -0.04 -18.51 -8.08
C LEU A 623 0.19 -18.05 -9.54
N PRO A 624 -0.18 -18.83 -10.57
CA PRO A 624 0.07 -18.45 -11.96
C PRO A 624 -0.62 -17.14 -12.36
N ALA A 625 -1.81 -16.85 -11.82
CA ALA A 625 -2.54 -15.61 -12.08
C ALA A 625 -1.78 -14.35 -11.60
N LEU A 626 -0.85 -14.50 -10.65
CA LEU A 626 -0.01 -13.41 -10.17
C LEU A 626 1.25 -13.23 -11.03
N THR A 627 1.87 -14.33 -11.48
CA THR A 627 3.24 -14.33 -12.02
C THR A 627 3.35 -14.52 -13.53
N LYS A 628 2.37 -15.16 -14.19
CA LYS A 628 2.45 -15.59 -15.60
C LYS A 628 2.82 -14.46 -16.56
N ASP A 629 2.19 -13.30 -16.41
CA ASP A 629 2.37 -12.14 -17.29
C ASP A 629 3.25 -11.04 -16.65
N ARG A 630 3.94 -11.36 -15.53
CA ARG A 630 4.77 -10.42 -14.76
C ARG A 630 6.18 -10.97 -14.53
N PRO A 631 7.05 -10.98 -15.57
CA PRO A 631 8.37 -11.59 -15.49
C PRO A 631 9.30 -10.89 -14.48
N ARG A 632 9.10 -9.59 -14.23
CA ARG A 632 9.87 -8.85 -13.21
C ARG A 632 9.48 -9.32 -11.80
N LEU A 633 8.20 -9.34 -11.46
CA LEU A 633 7.73 -9.88 -10.18
C LEU A 633 8.14 -11.34 -9.98
N LEU A 634 8.01 -12.18 -11.01
CA LEU A 634 8.46 -13.57 -10.95
C LEU A 634 9.95 -13.65 -10.57
N LYS A 635 10.78 -12.81 -11.20
CA LYS A 635 12.21 -12.70 -10.90
C LYS A 635 12.45 -12.23 -9.46
N ASP A 636 11.83 -11.11 -9.06
CA ASP A 636 12.01 -10.51 -7.73
C ASP A 636 11.60 -11.48 -6.61
N LEU A 637 10.46 -12.18 -6.75
CA LEU A 637 10.01 -13.19 -5.79
C LEU A 637 10.92 -14.42 -5.77
N SER A 638 11.44 -14.85 -6.92
CA SER A 638 12.38 -15.96 -7.01
C SER A 638 13.69 -15.61 -6.30
N GLU A 639 14.26 -14.44 -6.61
CA GLU A 639 15.50 -13.93 -5.97
C GLU A 639 15.31 -13.73 -4.47
N ALA A 640 14.16 -13.21 -4.03
CA ALA A 640 13.84 -13.08 -2.61
C ALA A 640 13.71 -14.45 -1.92
N SER A 641 13.08 -15.44 -2.56
CA SER A 641 12.96 -16.81 -2.02
C SER A 641 14.34 -17.49 -1.91
N GLU A 642 15.20 -17.32 -2.91
CA GLU A 642 16.57 -17.80 -2.92
C GLU A 642 17.38 -17.15 -1.80
N TYR A 643 17.36 -15.82 -1.72
CA TYR A 643 18.06 -15.07 -0.69
C TYR A 643 17.60 -15.46 0.72
N ALA A 644 16.30 -15.63 0.93
CA ALA A 644 15.74 -16.05 2.21
C ALA A 644 16.20 -17.45 2.62
N LYS A 645 16.14 -18.43 1.71
CA LYS A 645 16.58 -19.81 1.99
C LYS A 645 18.09 -19.88 2.28
N PHE A 646 18.90 -19.12 1.54
CA PHE A 646 20.34 -19.03 1.81
C PHE A 646 20.62 -18.40 3.18
N SER A 647 19.92 -17.32 3.52
CA SER A 647 20.04 -16.62 4.80
C SER A 647 19.62 -17.50 5.99
N LEU A 648 18.61 -18.36 5.81
CA LEU A 648 18.24 -19.37 6.82
C LEU A 648 19.39 -20.35 7.09
N ALA A 649 20.09 -20.81 6.05
CA ALA A 649 21.25 -21.68 6.21
C ALA A 649 22.42 -20.97 6.93
N GLN A 650 22.67 -19.69 6.61
CA GLN A 650 23.67 -18.88 7.31
C GLN A 650 23.31 -18.66 8.79
N LEU A 651 22.05 -18.33 9.10
CA LEU A 651 21.60 -18.15 10.47
C LEU A 651 21.69 -19.45 11.28
N LEU A 652 21.37 -20.60 10.66
CA LEU A 652 21.58 -21.90 11.27
C LEU A 652 23.06 -22.16 11.54
N GLN A 653 23.95 -21.81 10.60
CA GLN A 653 25.40 -21.92 10.79
C GLN A 653 25.89 -21.12 11.99
N GLU A 654 25.55 -19.84 12.08
CA GLU A 654 25.96 -18.96 13.19
C GLU A 654 25.48 -19.51 14.55
N ARG A 655 24.23 -19.95 14.62
CA ARG A 655 23.66 -20.55 15.83
C ARG A 655 24.41 -21.83 16.22
N VAL A 656 24.62 -22.75 15.28
CA VAL A 656 25.32 -24.01 15.53
C VAL A 656 26.77 -23.76 15.96
N GLU A 657 27.46 -22.80 15.36
CA GLU A 657 28.83 -22.42 15.75
C GLU A 657 28.88 -21.83 17.17
N LYS A 658 27.93 -20.95 17.52
CA LYS A 658 27.84 -20.33 18.85
C LYS A 658 27.48 -21.32 19.94
N GLU A 659 26.55 -22.23 19.67
CA GLU A 659 26.01 -23.19 20.63
C GLU A 659 26.81 -24.50 20.66
N LYS A 660 27.82 -24.66 19.79
CA LYS A 660 28.56 -25.92 19.57
C LYS A 660 27.61 -27.08 19.21
N GLY A 661 26.61 -26.78 18.40
CA GLY A 661 25.61 -27.75 17.93
C GLY A 661 26.13 -28.70 16.86
N ASP A 662 25.23 -29.51 16.30
CA ASP A 662 25.57 -30.47 15.25
C ASP A 662 25.78 -29.79 13.88
N VAL A 663 27.03 -29.69 13.46
CA VAL A 663 27.45 -29.08 12.18
C VAL A 663 26.85 -29.80 10.96
N ARG A 664 26.37 -31.04 11.10
CA ARG A 664 25.69 -31.77 10.02
C ARG A 664 24.38 -31.10 9.60
N LEU A 665 23.68 -30.44 10.52
CA LEU A 665 22.46 -29.69 10.19
C LEU A 665 22.75 -28.51 9.26
N VAL A 666 23.89 -27.85 9.45
CA VAL A 666 24.35 -26.76 8.57
C VAL A 666 24.64 -27.29 7.17
N ALA A 667 25.32 -28.44 7.08
CA ALA A 667 25.62 -29.07 5.81
C ALA A 667 24.33 -29.44 5.05
N GLN A 668 23.36 -30.03 5.76
CA GLN A 668 22.05 -30.37 5.20
C GLN A 668 21.28 -29.15 4.71
N ALA A 669 21.26 -28.04 5.47
CA ALA A 669 20.56 -26.82 5.05
C ALA A 669 21.13 -26.21 3.75
N TYR A 670 22.46 -26.20 3.59
CA TYR A 670 23.06 -25.77 2.33
C TYR A 670 22.86 -26.78 1.19
N GLU A 671 22.80 -28.09 1.49
CA GLU A 671 22.43 -29.12 0.51
C GLU A 671 20.98 -28.94 0.01
N GLU A 672 20.04 -28.67 0.91
CA GLU A 672 18.66 -28.33 0.55
C GLU A 672 18.63 -27.09 -0.35
N PHE A 673 19.39 -26.04 -0.02
CA PHE A 673 19.43 -24.82 -0.80
C PHE A 673 19.84 -25.06 -2.26
N PHE A 674 21.00 -25.70 -2.52
CA PHE A 674 21.42 -25.89 -3.91
C PHE A 674 20.62 -27.00 -4.62
N THR A 675 19.92 -27.86 -3.87
CA THR A 675 18.99 -28.84 -4.46
C THR A 675 17.74 -28.13 -4.99
N GLU A 676 17.23 -27.17 -4.24
CA GLU A 676 16.07 -26.35 -4.62
C GLU A 676 16.42 -25.30 -5.68
N PHE A 677 17.60 -24.67 -5.55
CA PHE A 677 18.06 -23.57 -6.39
C PHE A 677 19.42 -23.86 -7.09
N PRO A 678 19.52 -24.91 -7.93
CA PRO A 678 20.78 -25.34 -8.53
C PRO A 678 21.39 -24.34 -9.53
N ARG A 679 20.64 -23.30 -9.91
CA ARG A 679 21.10 -22.24 -10.84
C ARG A 679 21.29 -20.89 -10.14
N SER A 680 21.11 -20.82 -8.81
CA SER A 680 21.30 -19.59 -8.06
C SER A 680 22.74 -19.10 -8.14
N ALA A 681 22.94 -17.78 -8.08
CA ALA A 681 24.27 -17.18 -7.96
C ALA A 681 24.99 -17.53 -6.63
N ASN A 682 24.25 -18.09 -5.66
CA ASN A 682 24.81 -18.59 -4.40
C ASN A 682 24.91 -20.13 -4.34
N ALA A 683 24.55 -20.85 -5.41
CA ALA A 683 24.54 -22.30 -5.41
C ALA A 683 25.95 -22.89 -5.25
N ASP A 684 26.96 -22.30 -5.89
CA ASP A 684 28.37 -22.69 -5.73
C ASP A 684 28.87 -22.43 -4.29
N LYS A 685 28.53 -21.27 -3.70
CA LYS A 685 28.82 -20.94 -2.29
C LYS A 685 28.15 -21.91 -1.33
N ALA A 686 26.90 -22.30 -1.60
CA ALA A 686 26.18 -23.29 -0.79
C ALA A 686 26.83 -24.67 -0.86
N VAL A 687 27.19 -25.15 -2.06
CA VAL A 687 27.94 -26.41 -2.22
C VAL A 687 29.27 -26.36 -1.47
N PHE A 688 30.00 -25.23 -1.56
CA PHE A 688 31.24 -25.03 -0.82
C PHE A 688 31.03 -25.05 0.69
N ASN A 689 30.06 -24.30 1.21
CA ASN A 689 29.75 -24.23 2.63
C ASN A 689 29.28 -25.58 3.18
N ALA A 690 28.48 -26.32 2.43
CA ALA A 690 28.10 -27.70 2.75
C ALA A 690 29.34 -28.61 2.84
N ALA A 691 30.27 -28.51 1.89
CA ALA A 691 31.50 -29.28 1.92
C ALA A 691 32.37 -28.94 3.14
N VAL A 692 32.50 -27.66 3.49
CA VAL A 692 33.23 -27.21 4.69
C VAL A 692 32.57 -27.75 5.97
N ALA A 693 31.24 -27.69 6.06
CA ALA A 693 30.49 -28.20 7.20
C ALA A 693 30.66 -29.73 7.36
N TRP A 694 30.59 -30.51 6.27
CA TRP A 694 30.85 -31.95 6.31
C TRP A 694 32.29 -32.30 6.70
N ASP A 695 33.28 -31.53 6.23
CA ASP A 695 34.68 -31.73 6.59
C ASP A 695 34.90 -31.49 8.10
N ARG A 696 34.33 -30.41 8.64
CA ARG A 696 34.32 -30.12 10.09
C ARG A 696 33.60 -31.19 10.91
N ALA A 697 32.56 -31.80 10.35
CA ALA A 697 31.85 -32.93 10.96
C ALA A 697 32.63 -34.27 10.84
N GLY A 698 33.85 -34.27 10.29
CA GLY A 698 34.69 -35.47 10.11
C GLY A 698 34.34 -36.31 8.88
N GLN A 699 33.34 -35.90 8.09
CA GLN A 699 32.86 -36.61 6.90
C GLN A 699 33.64 -36.17 5.65
N LYS A 700 34.97 -36.32 5.68
CA LYS A 700 35.87 -35.91 4.58
C LYS A 700 35.47 -36.45 3.20
N PRO A 701 35.03 -37.73 3.04
CA PRO A 701 34.60 -38.23 1.74
C PRO A 701 33.40 -37.48 1.16
N ARG A 702 32.40 -37.15 2.00
CA ARG A 702 31.22 -36.36 1.57
C ARG A 702 31.60 -34.94 1.21
N ALA A 703 32.51 -34.33 1.98
CA ALA A 703 33.06 -33.02 1.65
C ALA A 703 33.77 -33.01 0.28
N ASP A 704 34.59 -34.03 0.01
CA ASP A 704 35.29 -34.16 -1.27
C ASP A 704 34.34 -34.43 -2.44
N GLU A 705 33.26 -35.19 -2.24
CA GLU A 705 32.20 -35.40 -3.23
C GLU A 705 31.57 -34.06 -3.66
N LEU A 706 31.19 -33.21 -2.69
CA LEU A 706 30.62 -31.90 -2.96
C LEU A 706 31.62 -30.94 -3.60
N ARG A 707 32.90 -30.98 -3.19
CA ARG A 707 33.99 -30.22 -3.82
C ARG A 707 34.19 -30.61 -5.29
N LEU A 708 34.18 -31.91 -5.59
CA LEU A 708 34.26 -32.40 -6.97
C LEU A 708 33.03 -32.00 -7.78
N LYS A 709 31.84 -32.05 -7.18
CA LYS A 709 30.60 -31.54 -7.78
C LYS A 709 30.72 -30.06 -8.13
N LEU A 710 31.26 -29.24 -7.22
CA LEU A 710 31.48 -27.81 -7.47
C LEU A 710 32.35 -27.59 -8.71
N LEU A 711 33.48 -28.28 -8.82
CA LEU A 711 34.37 -28.18 -9.99
C LEU A 711 33.73 -28.70 -11.29
N ALA A 712 32.82 -29.67 -11.21
CA ALA A 712 32.19 -30.29 -12.37
C ALA A 712 31.00 -29.45 -12.91
N GLU A 713 30.15 -28.96 -12.01
CA GLU A 713 28.88 -28.30 -12.35
C GLU A 713 28.98 -26.76 -12.36
N TYR A 714 29.88 -26.18 -11.57
CA TYR A 714 30.04 -24.72 -11.41
C TYR A 714 31.43 -24.27 -11.86
N LYS A 715 31.76 -24.55 -13.13
CA LYS A 715 33.11 -24.37 -13.71
C LYS A 715 33.65 -22.93 -13.65
N ASP A 716 32.75 -21.95 -13.69
CA ASP A 716 33.09 -20.52 -13.64
C ASP A 716 33.14 -19.97 -12.21
N SER A 717 32.93 -20.81 -11.19
CA SER A 717 32.95 -20.38 -9.79
C SER A 717 34.33 -19.84 -9.38
N PRO A 718 34.40 -18.66 -8.73
CA PRO A 718 35.65 -18.14 -8.19
C PRO A 718 36.24 -19.04 -7.09
N LEU A 719 35.43 -19.93 -6.50
CA LEU A 719 35.84 -20.88 -5.45
C LEU A 719 36.60 -22.09 -5.99
N GLY A 720 36.73 -22.24 -7.32
CA GLY A 720 37.37 -23.40 -7.92
C GLY A 720 38.80 -23.64 -7.42
N ALA A 721 39.58 -22.57 -7.23
CA ALA A 721 40.94 -22.66 -6.69
C ALA A 721 40.93 -23.20 -5.25
N ASP A 722 40.11 -22.61 -4.37
CA ASP A 722 40.02 -23.04 -2.97
C ASP A 722 39.61 -24.51 -2.86
N VAL A 723 38.59 -24.90 -3.61
CA VAL A 723 38.07 -26.26 -3.66
C VAL A 723 39.13 -27.26 -4.15
N SER A 724 39.80 -26.94 -5.25
CA SER A 724 40.85 -27.79 -5.83
C SER A 724 42.03 -27.99 -4.87
N PHE A 725 42.45 -26.93 -4.17
CA PHE A 725 43.49 -27.02 -3.15
C PHE A 725 43.05 -27.85 -1.93
N HIS A 726 41.81 -27.68 -1.47
CA HIS A 726 41.28 -28.46 -0.35
C HIS A 726 41.12 -29.94 -0.67
N ILE A 727 40.77 -30.32 -1.90
CA ILE A 727 40.79 -31.71 -2.36
C ILE A 727 42.21 -32.29 -2.22
N ALA A 728 43.23 -31.56 -2.68
CA ALA A 728 44.62 -32.01 -2.58
C ALA A 728 45.06 -32.20 -1.11
N LYS A 729 44.69 -31.28 -0.23
CA LYS A 729 44.92 -31.38 1.21
C LYS A 729 44.19 -32.56 1.84
N SER A 730 42.92 -32.78 1.49
CA SER A 730 42.14 -33.92 1.99
C SER A 730 42.79 -35.27 1.65
N TYR A 731 43.31 -35.42 0.42
CA TYR A 731 44.08 -36.61 0.05
C TYR A 731 45.35 -36.77 0.90
N ALA A 732 46.07 -35.67 1.17
CA ALA A 732 47.27 -35.71 2.00
C ALA A 732 46.95 -36.10 3.46
N ASP A 733 45.92 -35.51 4.06
CA ASP A 733 45.46 -35.81 5.42
C ASP A 733 45.04 -37.28 5.58
N ARG A 734 44.52 -37.89 4.51
CA ARG A 734 44.13 -39.31 4.46
C ARG A 734 45.28 -40.25 4.05
N ALA A 735 46.52 -39.75 4.03
CA ALA A 735 47.74 -40.46 3.63
C ALA A 735 47.70 -41.06 2.20
N GLN A 736 46.86 -40.51 1.32
CA GLN A 736 46.76 -40.93 -0.08
C GLN A 736 47.76 -40.16 -0.94
N TYR A 737 49.06 -40.37 -0.68
CA TYR A 737 50.13 -39.52 -1.21
C TYR A 737 50.20 -39.44 -2.74
N ARG A 738 49.86 -40.53 -3.46
CA ARG A 738 49.84 -40.52 -4.92
C ARG A 738 48.77 -39.58 -5.48
N GLU A 739 47.61 -39.57 -4.83
CA GLU A 739 46.45 -38.78 -5.24
C GLU A 739 46.60 -37.34 -4.80
N ALA A 740 47.17 -37.10 -3.61
CA ALA A 740 47.61 -35.79 -3.16
C ALA A 740 48.62 -35.17 -4.15
N ALA A 741 49.65 -35.93 -4.57
CA ALA A 741 50.64 -35.44 -5.53
C ALA A 741 50.01 -35.04 -6.88
N LYS A 742 49.05 -35.83 -7.39
CA LYS A 742 48.31 -35.50 -8.61
C LYS A 742 47.44 -34.26 -8.43
N ALA A 743 46.71 -34.17 -7.32
CA ALA A 743 45.78 -33.06 -7.06
C ALA A 743 46.52 -31.73 -6.85
N TYR A 744 47.63 -31.72 -6.09
CA TYR A 744 48.47 -30.54 -5.93
C TYR A 744 49.11 -30.11 -7.27
N LEU A 745 49.55 -31.06 -8.10
CA LEU A 745 50.07 -30.75 -9.42
C LEU A 745 49.00 -30.15 -10.33
N ALA A 746 47.81 -30.77 -10.37
CA ALA A 746 46.69 -30.27 -11.14
C ALA A 746 46.29 -28.85 -10.71
N PHE A 747 46.24 -28.59 -9.40
CA PHE A 747 46.01 -27.25 -8.87
C PHE A 747 47.07 -26.24 -9.38
N ALA A 748 48.35 -26.56 -9.24
CA ALA A 748 49.44 -25.68 -9.67
C ALA A 748 49.46 -25.42 -11.19
N GLU A 749 48.92 -26.35 -11.99
CA GLU A 749 48.79 -26.22 -13.45
C GLU A 749 47.55 -25.42 -13.86
N SER A 750 46.43 -25.62 -13.18
CA SER A 750 45.15 -24.95 -13.48
C SER A 750 45.08 -23.52 -12.92
N TYR A 751 45.69 -23.26 -11.76
CA TYR A 751 45.58 -21.98 -11.05
C TYR A 751 46.93 -21.25 -10.94
N LYS A 752 47.66 -21.13 -12.05
CA LYS A 752 49.05 -20.61 -12.08
C LYS A 752 49.28 -19.25 -11.41
N ALA A 753 48.26 -18.39 -11.39
CA ALA A 753 48.32 -17.05 -10.78
C ALA A 753 47.97 -17.06 -9.28
N ASP A 754 47.41 -18.16 -8.75
CA ASP A 754 47.11 -18.29 -7.32
C ASP A 754 48.43 -18.36 -6.52
N PRO A 755 48.58 -17.57 -5.43
CA PRO A 755 49.80 -17.58 -4.61
C PRO A 755 50.17 -18.97 -4.08
N ARG A 756 49.18 -19.85 -3.85
CA ARG A 756 49.38 -21.22 -3.36
C ARG A 756 49.94 -22.16 -4.42
N SER A 757 49.98 -21.77 -5.69
CA SER A 757 50.50 -22.62 -6.77
C SER A 757 51.99 -22.90 -6.63
N ARG A 758 52.74 -21.99 -5.99
CA ARG A 758 54.12 -22.22 -5.57
C ARG A 758 54.18 -23.40 -4.59
N ASP A 759 53.44 -23.31 -3.49
CA ASP A 759 53.40 -24.34 -2.44
C ASP A 759 52.84 -25.67 -2.96
N ALA A 760 51.83 -25.63 -3.82
CA ALA A 760 51.25 -26.82 -4.43
C ALA A 760 52.24 -27.54 -5.35
N LEU A 761 53.00 -26.80 -6.18
CA LEU A 761 54.02 -27.42 -7.03
C LEU A 761 55.14 -28.05 -6.19
N TYR A 762 55.55 -27.38 -5.10
CA TYR A 762 56.51 -27.91 -4.15
C TYR A 762 55.97 -29.19 -3.48
N ASN A 763 54.76 -29.14 -2.93
CA ASN A 763 54.10 -30.27 -2.26
C ASN A 763 53.91 -31.45 -3.21
N ALA A 764 53.52 -31.21 -4.46
CA ALA A 764 53.41 -32.26 -5.47
C ALA A 764 54.77 -32.99 -5.66
N ALA A 765 55.87 -32.24 -5.74
CA ALA A 765 57.20 -32.83 -5.86
C ALA A 765 57.59 -33.64 -4.60
N VAL A 766 57.26 -33.14 -3.41
CA VAL A 766 57.49 -33.84 -2.14
C VAL A 766 56.70 -35.15 -2.09
N PHE A 767 55.39 -35.12 -2.37
CA PHE A 767 54.58 -36.33 -2.36
C PHE A 767 54.98 -37.33 -3.45
N TYR A 768 55.37 -36.88 -4.65
CA TYR A 768 55.94 -37.78 -5.66
C TYR A 768 57.26 -38.42 -5.21
N ALA A 769 58.13 -37.68 -4.52
CA ALA A 769 59.35 -38.27 -3.95
C ALA A 769 59.02 -39.32 -2.89
N GLY A 770 58.06 -39.04 -2.00
CA GLY A 770 57.59 -39.96 -0.96
C GLY A 770 56.97 -41.25 -1.50
N THR A 771 56.37 -41.22 -2.69
CA THR A 771 55.85 -42.43 -3.38
C THR A 771 56.92 -43.21 -4.16
N GLY A 772 58.17 -42.75 -4.19
CA GLY A 772 59.25 -43.35 -4.98
C GLY A 772 59.27 -42.91 -6.45
N ALA A 773 58.39 -41.99 -6.88
CA ALA A 773 58.38 -41.42 -8.22
C ALA A 773 59.45 -40.32 -8.41
N VAL A 774 60.69 -40.64 -8.04
CA VAL A 774 61.85 -39.73 -7.95
C VAL A 774 62.16 -38.97 -9.24
N LYS A 775 61.95 -39.57 -10.43
CA LYS A 775 62.11 -38.85 -11.71
C LYS A 775 61.12 -37.69 -11.83
N LYS A 776 59.85 -37.95 -11.50
CA LYS A 776 58.80 -36.94 -11.58
C LYS A 776 59.01 -35.85 -10.53
N ALA A 777 59.40 -36.23 -9.31
CA ALA A 777 59.77 -35.28 -8.26
C ALA A 777 60.91 -34.35 -8.69
N ALA A 778 62.00 -34.89 -9.26
CA ALA A 778 63.13 -34.10 -9.75
C ALA A 778 62.71 -33.12 -10.86
N THR A 779 61.89 -33.56 -11.83
CA THR A 779 61.35 -32.67 -12.87
C THR A 779 60.54 -31.52 -12.27
N LEU A 780 59.62 -31.82 -11.35
CA LEU A 780 58.78 -30.79 -10.72
C LEU A 780 59.59 -29.79 -9.88
N ARG A 781 60.64 -30.26 -9.20
CA ARG A 781 61.58 -29.37 -8.48
C ARG A 781 62.39 -28.48 -9.41
N LEU A 782 62.79 -28.98 -10.58
CA LEU A 782 63.43 -28.14 -11.61
C LEU A 782 62.45 -27.10 -12.16
N ASP A 783 61.20 -27.48 -12.41
CA ASP A 783 60.15 -26.56 -12.84
C ASP A 783 59.86 -25.50 -11.77
N TYR A 784 59.87 -25.88 -10.50
CA TYR A 784 59.77 -24.97 -9.37
C TYR A 784 60.90 -23.94 -9.37
N LEU A 785 62.16 -24.40 -9.45
CA LEU A 785 63.34 -23.51 -9.52
C LEU A 785 63.29 -22.57 -10.72
N LYS A 786 62.87 -23.06 -11.89
CA LYS A 786 62.72 -22.25 -13.09
C LYS A 786 61.70 -21.12 -12.92
N LYS A 787 60.61 -21.39 -12.20
CA LYS A 787 59.51 -20.44 -11.99
C LYS A 787 59.77 -19.47 -10.84
N PHE A 788 60.26 -19.97 -9.70
CA PHE A 788 60.30 -19.24 -8.42
C PHE A 788 61.72 -19.06 -7.85
N GLY A 789 62.72 -19.73 -8.42
CA GLY A 789 64.09 -19.75 -7.88
C GLY A 789 64.85 -18.42 -7.95
N LYS A 790 64.29 -17.38 -8.56
CA LYS A 790 64.85 -16.02 -8.62
C LYS A 790 64.13 -15.02 -7.70
N ASP A 791 63.10 -15.46 -6.98
CA ASP A 791 62.33 -14.59 -6.10
C ASP A 791 63.20 -14.06 -4.94
N LYS A 792 62.93 -12.83 -4.50
CA LYS A 792 63.69 -12.17 -3.43
C LYS A 792 63.57 -13.01 -2.14
N GLY A 793 64.70 -13.51 -1.65
CA GLY A 793 64.77 -14.39 -0.46
C GLY A 793 64.73 -15.89 -0.75
N ALA A 794 64.54 -16.32 -2.00
CA ALA A 794 64.45 -17.73 -2.37
C ALA A 794 65.82 -18.44 -2.51
N GLN A 795 66.95 -17.78 -2.20
CA GLN A 795 68.28 -18.36 -2.45
C GLN A 795 68.56 -19.61 -1.61
N LYS A 796 68.17 -19.59 -0.32
CA LYS A 796 68.34 -20.75 0.57
C LYS A 796 67.43 -21.91 0.14
N GLU A 797 66.18 -21.61 -0.17
CA GLU A 797 65.23 -22.61 -0.67
C GLU A 797 65.68 -23.19 -2.02
N ALA A 798 66.26 -22.37 -2.90
CA ALA A 798 66.81 -22.84 -4.16
C ALA A 798 67.97 -23.81 -3.91
N ALA A 799 68.90 -23.48 -3.00
CA ALA A 799 69.99 -24.37 -2.62
C ALA A 799 69.47 -25.73 -2.13
N ASP A 800 68.50 -25.73 -1.23
CA ASP A 800 67.88 -26.96 -0.70
C ASP A 800 67.25 -27.81 -1.81
N ILE A 801 66.57 -27.17 -2.76
CA ILE A 801 65.92 -27.86 -3.89
C ILE A 801 66.96 -28.43 -4.87
N TYR A 802 68.00 -27.68 -5.22
CA TYR A 802 69.09 -28.16 -6.08
C TYR A 802 69.78 -29.38 -5.47
N TYR A 803 70.07 -29.32 -4.17
CA TYR A 803 70.67 -30.44 -3.45
C TYR A 803 69.71 -31.64 -3.38
N ALA A 804 68.42 -31.42 -3.12
CA ALA A 804 67.40 -32.47 -3.10
C ALA A 804 67.25 -33.15 -4.47
N ILE A 805 67.37 -32.42 -5.59
CA ILE A 805 67.38 -33.01 -6.93
C ILE A 805 68.58 -33.94 -7.11
N ALA A 806 69.79 -33.49 -6.77
CA ALA A 806 71.00 -34.28 -6.89
C ALA A 806 70.91 -35.57 -6.06
N ARG A 807 70.41 -35.46 -4.83
CA ARG A 807 70.21 -36.59 -3.92
C ARG A 807 69.16 -37.58 -4.41
N ASP A 808 68.01 -37.10 -4.91
CA ASP A 808 66.95 -37.97 -5.40
C ASP A 808 67.40 -38.75 -6.65
N LEU A 809 68.22 -38.13 -7.50
CA LEU A 809 68.86 -38.80 -8.64
C LEU A 809 69.91 -39.84 -8.21
N ASP A 810 70.69 -39.54 -7.17
CA ASP A 810 71.67 -40.46 -6.58
C ASP A 810 70.98 -41.71 -6.04
N ARG A 811 69.92 -41.53 -5.23
CA ARG A 811 69.09 -42.62 -4.70
C ARG A 811 68.37 -43.42 -5.81
N ALA A 812 68.04 -42.76 -6.92
CA ALA A 812 67.46 -43.42 -8.09
C ALA A 812 68.49 -44.19 -8.94
N GLY A 813 69.77 -44.22 -8.55
CA GLY A 813 70.85 -44.87 -9.30
C GLY A 813 71.26 -44.13 -10.57
N ARG A 814 70.82 -42.88 -10.77
CA ARG A 814 71.15 -42.06 -11.95
C ARG A 814 72.45 -41.29 -11.73
N TYR A 815 73.53 -42.02 -11.49
CA TYR A 815 74.80 -41.47 -10.99
C TYR A 815 75.41 -40.35 -11.86
N ARG A 816 75.27 -40.43 -13.18
CA ARG A 816 75.78 -39.38 -14.08
C ARG A 816 75.07 -38.06 -13.86
N GLU A 817 73.75 -38.09 -13.83
CA GLU A 817 72.93 -36.89 -13.61
C GLU A 817 73.06 -36.37 -12.18
N ALA A 818 73.14 -37.27 -11.20
CA ALA A 818 73.42 -36.89 -9.82
C ALA A 818 74.76 -36.15 -9.70
N ALA A 819 75.84 -36.69 -10.28
CA ALA A 819 77.15 -36.03 -10.28
C ALA A 819 77.13 -34.67 -10.97
N ASP A 820 76.46 -34.54 -12.11
CA ASP A 820 76.34 -33.27 -12.82
C ASP A 820 75.51 -32.24 -12.02
N ARG A 821 74.48 -32.68 -11.27
CA ARG A 821 73.69 -31.80 -10.37
C ARG A 821 74.43 -31.40 -9.09
N TYR A 822 75.23 -32.29 -8.50
CA TYR A 822 76.12 -31.90 -7.40
C TYR A 822 77.17 -30.89 -7.86
N ALA A 823 77.72 -31.04 -9.08
CA ALA A 823 78.64 -30.07 -9.68
C ALA A 823 77.98 -28.69 -9.88
N GLU A 824 76.75 -28.69 -10.39
CA GLU A 824 75.97 -27.47 -10.58
C GLU A 824 75.68 -26.78 -9.24
N PHE A 825 75.26 -27.55 -8.23
CA PHE A 825 75.05 -27.05 -6.87
C PHE A 825 76.32 -26.42 -6.32
N ALA A 826 77.45 -27.13 -6.38
CA ALA A 826 78.72 -26.63 -5.85
C ALA A 826 79.21 -25.35 -6.56
N LYS A 827 78.93 -25.22 -7.86
CA LYS A 827 79.25 -24.01 -8.63
C LYS A 827 78.42 -22.80 -8.18
N GLN A 828 77.14 -23.01 -7.87
CA GLN A 828 76.19 -21.92 -7.57
C GLN A 828 76.15 -21.56 -6.07
N PHE A 829 76.31 -22.54 -5.18
CA PHE A 829 76.05 -22.41 -3.74
C PHE A 829 77.29 -22.70 -2.90
N SER A 830 78.38 -21.98 -3.18
CA SER A 830 79.68 -22.25 -2.52
C SER A 830 79.75 -21.86 -1.04
N GLU A 831 78.81 -21.04 -0.57
CA GLU A 831 78.74 -20.60 0.83
C GLU A 831 77.78 -21.47 1.67
N GLU A 832 77.01 -22.39 1.06
CA GLU A 832 76.10 -23.28 1.78
C GLU A 832 76.87 -24.40 2.52
N PRO A 833 76.43 -24.85 3.72
CA PRO A 833 77.11 -25.91 4.46
C PRO A 833 77.26 -27.22 3.68
N THR A 834 76.28 -27.55 2.82
CA THR A 834 76.24 -28.75 1.98
C THR A 834 77.16 -28.67 0.75
N PHE A 835 77.83 -27.54 0.51
CA PHE A 835 78.83 -27.37 -0.56
C PHE A 835 79.91 -28.45 -0.52
N TRP A 836 80.44 -28.72 0.67
CA TRP A 836 81.52 -29.69 0.87
C TRP A 836 81.04 -31.12 0.60
N ASP A 837 79.82 -31.44 1.01
CA ASP A 837 79.21 -32.74 0.77
C ASP A 837 78.90 -32.94 -0.71
N ALA A 838 78.47 -31.90 -1.42
CA ALA A 838 78.25 -31.96 -2.86
C ALA A 838 79.55 -32.24 -3.63
N LEU A 839 80.65 -31.53 -3.32
CA LEU A 839 81.95 -31.78 -3.96
C LEU A 839 82.50 -33.18 -3.66
N ALA A 840 82.43 -33.62 -2.40
CA ALA A 840 82.88 -34.94 -2.00
C ALA A 840 82.06 -36.04 -2.69
N ARG A 841 80.73 -35.88 -2.72
CA ARG A 841 79.84 -36.85 -3.35
C ARG A 841 79.99 -36.88 -4.87
N GLU A 842 80.20 -35.73 -5.51
CA GLU A 842 80.54 -35.67 -6.93
C GLU A 842 81.83 -36.44 -7.21
N ALA A 843 82.90 -36.19 -6.45
CA ALA A 843 84.19 -36.86 -6.63
C ALA A 843 84.06 -38.39 -6.46
N GLU A 844 83.35 -38.85 -5.44
CA GLU A 844 83.08 -40.26 -5.18
C GLU A 844 82.29 -40.91 -6.33
N LEU A 845 81.18 -40.30 -6.76
CA LEU A 845 80.38 -40.80 -7.88
C LEU A 845 81.20 -40.87 -9.17
N ARG A 846 82.03 -39.86 -9.43
CA ARG A 846 82.91 -39.83 -10.60
C ARG A 846 83.99 -40.91 -10.52
N ALA A 847 84.60 -41.15 -9.36
CA ALA A 847 85.61 -42.18 -9.18
C ALA A 847 85.00 -43.59 -9.30
N ASP A 848 84.01 -43.89 -8.46
CA ASP A 848 83.60 -45.26 -8.17
C ASP A 848 82.49 -45.76 -9.09
N LYS A 849 81.56 -44.88 -9.50
CA LYS A 849 80.40 -45.26 -10.32
C LYS A 849 80.61 -44.95 -11.80
N LEU A 850 81.31 -43.87 -12.14
CA LEU A 850 81.50 -43.42 -13.51
C LEU A 850 82.88 -43.73 -14.10
N ARG A 851 83.83 -44.26 -13.30
CA ARG A 851 85.21 -44.58 -13.70
C ARG A 851 85.99 -43.39 -14.28
N GLN A 852 85.75 -42.19 -13.74
CA GLN A 852 86.35 -40.92 -14.15
C GLN A 852 87.39 -40.44 -13.12
N ALA A 853 88.39 -41.28 -12.82
CA ALA A 853 89.36 -41.03 -11.74
C ALA A 853 90.08 -39.67 -11.87
N SER A 854 90.52 -39.29 -13.08
CA SER A 854 91.20 -38.00 -13.31
C SER A 854 90.31 -36.79 -13.02
N LYS A 855 88.99 -36.89 -13.25
CA LYS A 855 88.05 -35.81 -12.89
C LYS A 855 87.84 -35.75 -11.38
N ALA A 856 87.68 -36.90 -10.74
CA ALA A 856 87.57 -36.99 -9.29
C ALA A 856 88.80 -36.37 -8.60
N GLU A 857 90.01 -36.69 -9.05
CA GLU A 857 91.26 -36.15 -8.51
C GLU A 857 91.36 -34.62 -8.63
N LYS A 858 90.89 -34.05 -9.76
CA LYS A 858 90.81 -32.59 -9.92
C LYS A 858 89.84 -31.95 -8.93
N ILE A 859 88.68 -32.58 -8.68
CA ILE A 859 87.68 -32.11 -7.72
C ILE A 859 88.23 -32.21 -6.29
N GLU A 860 88.83 -33.34 -5.93
CA GLU A 860 89.49 -33.57 -4.63
C GLU A 860 90.61 -32.53 -4.39
N SER A 861 91.46 -32.28 -5.39
CA SER A 861 92.50 -31.25 -5.33
C SER A 861 91.94 -29.85 -5.14
N SER A 862 90.84 -29.53 -5.84
CA SER A 862 90.12 -28.26 -5.69
C SER A 862 89.50 -28.12 -4.29
N LEU A 863 88.89 -29.19 -3.76
CA LEU A 863 88.32 -29.24 -2.41
C LEU A 863 89.40 -28.95 -1.37
N LEU A 864 90.53 -29.66 -1.43
CA LEU A 864 91.66 -29.45 -0.52
C LEU A 864 92.27 -28.05 -0.64
N GLY A 865 92.43 -27.55 -1.88
CA GLY A 865 92.91 -26.20 -2.15
C GLY A 865 92.00 -25.12 -1.57
N THR A 866 90.69 -25.27 -1.78
CA THR A 866 89.66 -24.37 -1.25
C THR A 866 89.65 -24.36 0.26
N TYR A 867 89.73 -25.53 0.90
CA TYR A 867 89.86 -25.65 2.35
C TYR A 867 91.09 -24.91 2.88
N LYS A 868 92.27 -25.15 2.29
CA LYS A 868 93.52 -24.49 2.71
C LYS A 868 93.47 -22.97 2.52
N TRP A 869 92.86 -22.50 1.44
CA TRP A 869 92.67 -21.08 1.18
C TRP A 869 91.72 -20.44 2.22
N ARG A 870 90.57 -21.06 2.50
CA ARG A 870 89.62 -20.57 3.52
C ARG A 870 90.23 -20.53 4.90
N LYS A 871 90.96 -21.58 5.30
CA LYS A 871 91.72 -21.65 6.57
C LYS A 871 92.72 -20.49 6.68
N ARG A 872 93.48 -20.21 5.63
CA ARG A 872 94.45 -19.10 5.62
C ARG A 872 93.80 -17.72 5.70
N LYS A 873 92.59 -17.58 5.15
CA LYS A 873 91.81 -16.32 5.17
C LYS A 873 90.97 -16.15 6.45
N GLY A 874 91.06 -17.07 7.42
CA GLY A 874 90.28 -17.01 8.65
C GLY A 874 88.78 -17.17 8.41
N ARG A 875 88.35 -17.76 7.29
CA ARG A 875 86.94 -18.05 7.03
C ARG A 875 86.49 -19.24 7.88
N GLU A 876 85.22 -19.25 8.25
CA GLU A 876 84.60 -20.36 8.95
C GLU A 876 84.72 -21.66 8.14
N ILE A 877 85.09 -22.74 8.84
CA ILE A 877 85.28 -24.07 8.26
C ILE A 877 84.28 -24.99 8.94
N PRO A 878 83.22 -25.43 8.24
CA PRO A 878 82.28 -26.35 8.84
C PRO A 878 82.95 -27.72 9.08
N PRO A 879 82.53 -28.50 10.09
CA PRO A 879 83.17 -29.77 10.44
C PRO A 879 83.25 -30.78 9.28
N ASN A 880 82.26 -30.80 8.39
CA ASN A 880 82.26 -31.65 7.19
C ASN A 880 83.38 -31.26 6.20
N ALA A 881 83.70 -29.97 6.05
CA ALA A 881 84.82 -29.50 5.23
C ALA A 881 86.17 -30.03 5.71
N LEU A 882 86.40 -29.96 7.03
CA LEU A 882 87.62 -30.46 7.65
C LEU A 882 87.77 -31.97 7.41
N ARG A 883 86.68 -32.72 7.61
CA ARG A 883 86.65 -34.17 7.35
C ARG A 883 87.06 -34.49 5.91
N HIS A 884 86.34 -33.96 4.93
CA HIS A 884 86.59 -34.25 3.51
C HIS A 884 88.01 -33.82 3.08
N ALA A 885 88.46 -32.63 3.46
CA ALA A 885 89.78 -32.13 3.09
C ALA A 885 90.92 -32.97 3.69
N SER A 886 90.78 -33.38 4.95
CA SER A 886 91.81 -34.18 5.64
C SER A 886 91.98 -35.57 5.01
N MET A 887 90.89 -36.20 4.58
CA MET A 887 90.91 -37.50 3.92
C MET A 887 91.48 -37.43 2.49
N VAL A 888 91.19 -36.35 1.76
CA VAL A 888 91.84 -36.10 0.47
C VAL A 888 93.35 -35.93 0.67
N ALA A 889 93.79 -35.16 1.67
CA ALA A 889 95.22 -34.96 1.95
C ALA A 889 95.94 -36.28 2.28
N PHE A 890 95.31 -37.14 3.09
CA PHE A 890 95.81 -38.49 3.36
C PHE A 890 95.95 -39.31 2.06
N LYS A 891 94.90 -39.39 1.24
CA LYS A 891 94.88 -40.16 -0.01
C LYS A 891 96.00 -39.75 -0.97
N MET A 892 96.29 -38.44 -1.07
CA MET A 892 97.39 -37.92 -1.88
C MET A 892 98.77 -38.33 -1.37
N VAL A 893 98.97 -38.39 -0.04
CA VAL A 893 100.22 -38.89 0.54
C VAL A 893 100.35 -40.39 0.33
N ASP A 894 99.27 -41.14 0.57
CA ASP A 894 99.25 -42.61 0.47
C ASP A 894 99.55 -43.13 -0.94
N ALA A 895 99.18 -42.35 -1.98
CA ALA A 895 99.52 -42.65 -3.36
C ALA A 895 101.05 -42.82 -3.61
N ASN A 896 101.89 -42.12 -2.85
CA ASN A 896 103.36 -42.18 -2.97
C ASN A 896 103.98 -43.41 -2.27
N PHE A 897 103.20 -44.20 -1.54
CA PHE A 897 103.71 -45.39 -0.86
C PHE A 897 104.29 -46.41 -1.85
N ARG A 898 103.71 -46.52 -3.05
CA ARG A 898 104.22 -47.40 -4.12
C ARG A 898 105.62 -47.04 -4.58
N ASP A 899 105.98 -45.75 -4.57
CA ASP A 899 107.33 -45.33 -4.94
C ASP A 899 108.34 -45.70 -3.86
N TYR A 900 107.94 -45.64 -2.58
CA TYR A 900 108.76 -46.14 -1.47
C TYR A 900 109.03 -47.65 -1.59
N GLN A 901 108.05 -48.45 -2.00
CA GLN A 901 108.22 -49.89 -2.20
C GLN A 901 109.20 -50.24 -3.34
N ARG A 902 109.39 -49.36 -4.32
CA ARG A 902 110.31 -49.59 -5.45
C ARG A 902 111.79 -49.44 -5.08
N VAL A 903 112.11 -48.76 -3.97
CA VAL A 903 113.48 -48.63 -3.47
C VAL A 903 113.90 -49.99 -2.87
N ARG A 904 114.98 -50.60 -3.35
CA ARG A 904 115.44 -51.95 -2.95
C ARG A 904 116.75 -51.90 -2.17
N ILE A 905 116.92 -52.81 -1.21
CA ILE A 905 118.18 -53.02 -0.48
C ILE A 905 119.01 -54.08 -1.24
N VAL A 906 120.26 -53.74 -1.56
CA VAL A 906 121.19 -54.60 -2.30
C VAL A 906 121.77 -55.68 -1.37
N THR A 907 122.14 -56.86 -1.88
CA THR A 907 122.80 -57.93 -1.11
C THR A 907 124.20 -57.53 -0.60
N PRO A 908 124.57 -57.82 0.66
CA PRO A 908 125.92 -57.52 1.17
C PRO A 908 127.01 -58.33 0.44
N SER A 909 128.18 -57.73 0.27
CA SER A 909 129.39 -58.41 -0.21
C SER A 909 130.40 -58.56 0.93
N LEU A 910 131.00 -59.74 1.07
CA LEU A 910 132.03 -60.01 2.08
C LEU A 910 133.31 -59.19 1.85
N THR A 911 133.58 -58.76 0.61
CA THR A 911 134.80 -57.98 0.26
C THR A 911 134.56 -56.49 0.21
N ASN A 912 133.31 -56.03 0.07
CA ASN A 912 132.98 -54.60 -0.01
C ASN A 912 131.57 -54.30 0.54
N PRO A 913 131.43 -53.83 1.78
CA PRO A 913 130.14 -53.53 2.39
C PRO A 913 129.47 -52.25 1.86
N THR A 914 130.17 -51.43 1.06
CA THR A 914 129.71 -50.08 0.68
C THR A 914 128.38 -50.04 -0.09
N PRO A 915 128.13 -50.89 -1.11
CA PRO A 915 126.86 -50.84 -1.87
C PRO A 915 125.63 -51.20 -1.03
N PHE A 916 125.78 -52.19 -0.14
CA PHE A 916 124.74 -52.57 0.83
C PHE A 916 124.39 -51.39 1.73
N GLN A 917 125.39 -50.77 2.35
CA GLN A 917 125.18 -49.63 3.25
C GLN A 917 124.51 -48.45 2.53
N ARG A 918 124.93 -48.13 1.29
CA ARG A 918 124.29 -47.08 0.48
C ARG A 918 122.82 -47.35 0.19
N SER A 919 122.48 -48.58 -0.24
CA SER A 919 121.09 -48.95 -0.53
C SER A 919 120.20 -48.95 0.72
N LEU A 920 120.76 -49.31 1.87
CA LEU A 920 120.10 -49.23 3.16
C LEU A 920 119.81 -47.78 3.55
N ASP A 921 120.79 -46.88 3.39
CA ASP A 921 120.65 -45.45 3.65
C ASP A 921 119.63 -44.78 2.70
N GLU A 922 119.58 -45.20 1.43
CA GLU A 922 118.57 -44.76 0.46
C GLU A 922 117.16 -45.18 0.86
N LYS A 923 116.95 -46.45 1.22
CA LYS A 923 115.65 -46.92 1.70
C LYS A 923 115.23 -46.21 2.99
N ALA A 924 116.17 -45.98 3.90
CA ALA A 924 115.91 -45.27 5.16
C ALA A 924 115.51 -43.80 4.91
N ARG A 925 116.18 -43.11 3.97
CA ARG A 925 115.80 -41.75 3.56
C ARG A 925 114.42 -41.70 2.90
N ALA A 926 114.10 -42.67 2.05
CA ALA A 926 112.78 -42.77 1.42
C ALA A 926 111.67 -43.00 2.45
N ARG A 927 111.90 -43.87 3.44
CA ARG A 927 111.02 -44.09 4.59
C ARG A 927 110.80 -42.79 5.36
N GLU A 928 111.88 -42.09 5.72
CA GLU A 928 111.80 -40.86 6.51
C GLU A 928 111.03 -39.75 5.78
N LYS A 929 111.24 -39.61 4.46
CA LYS A 929 110.47 -38.69 3.62
C LYS A 929 108.96 -38.97 3.69
N LEU A 930 108.56 -40.24 3.59
CA LEU A 930 107.15 -40.62 3.56
C LEU A 930 106.50 -40.56 4.96
N LYS A 931 107.21 -41.01 6.00
CA LYS A 931 106.82 -40.82 7.41
C LYS A 931 106.56 -39.35 7.72
N ASN A 932 107.43 -38.44 7.29
CA ASN A 932 107.27 -37.01 7.51
C ASN A 932 106.04 -36.46 6.76
N ALA A 933 105.74 -36.97 5.57
CA ALA A 933 104.52 -36.60 4.83
C ALA A 933 103.23 -37.05 5.55
N TYR A 934 103.18 -38.26 6.10
CA TYR A 934 102.04 -38.69 6.93
C TYR A 934 101.93 -37.91 8.25
N THR A 935 103.07 -37.65 8.91
CA THR A 935 103.11 -36.84 10.13
C THR A 935 102.55 -35.43 9.90
N LYS A 936 102.79 -34.88 8.70
CA LYS A 936 102.19 -33.60 8.29
C LYS A 936 100.66 -33.67 8.19
N VAL A 937 100.08 -34.78 7.72
CA VAL A 937 98.61 -34.96 7.70
C VAL A 937 98.04 -34.95 9.12
N VAL A 938 98.67 -35.69 10.05
CA VAL A 938 98.27 -35.72 11.47
C VAL A 938 98.29 -34.32 12.08
N THR A 939 99.39 -33.60 11.90
CA THR A 939 99.64 -32.31 12.56
C THR A 939 98.88 -31.15 11.93
N GLU A 940 98.68 -31.12 10.61
CA GLU A 940 97.98 -30.01 9.92
C GLU A 940 96.46 -30.04 10.08
N PHE A 941 95.87 -31.24 10.18
CA PHE A 941 94.40 -31.42 10.19
C PHE A 941 93.85 -31.80 11.56
N GLN A 942 94.54 -32.64 12.32
CA GLN A 942 94.09 -33.15 13.63
C GLN A 942 92.66 -33.75 13.61
N GLN A 943 92.19 -34.15 12.42
CA GLN A 943 90.89 -34.75 12.24
C GLN A 943 91.00 -36.26 12.48
N ALA A 944 90.04 -36.83 13.21
CA ALA A 944 90.21 -38.16 13.77
C ALA A 944 90.44 -39.26 12.72
N GLU A 945 89.63 -39.29 11.66
CA GLU A 945 89.68 -40.32 10.61
C GLU A 945 91.01 -40.31 9.85
N SER A 946 91.44 -39.14 9.37
CA SER A 946 92.71 -38.95 8.65
C SER A 946 93.94 -39.13 9.53
N THR A 947 93.85 -38.78 10.82
CA THR A 947 94.93 -39.00 11.79
C THR A 947 95.22 -40.48 11.96
N ILE A 948 94.17 -41.30 12.15
CA ILE A 948 94.31 -42.76 12.27
C ILE A 948 94.86 -43.35 10.97
N ALA A 949 94.35 -42.91 9.81
CA ALA A 949 94.82 -43.35 8.52
C ALA A 949 96.32 -43.04 8.29
N ALA A 950 96.77 -41.83 8.67
CA ALA A 950 98.16 -41.42 8.55
C ALA A 950 99.10 -42.16 9.52
N LEU A 951 98.66 -42.42 10.76
CA LEU A 951 99.41 -43.23 11.73
C LEU A 951 99.59 -44.67 11.24
N TYR A 952 98.54 -45.26 10.65
CA TYR A 952 98.66 -46.54 9.96
C TYR A 952 99.71 -46.49 8.83
N GLY A 953 99.69 -45.42 8.03
CA GLY A 953 100.70 -45.17 6.99
C GLY A 953 102.13 -45.14 7.53
N ILE A 954 102.37 -44.43 8.63
CA ILE A 954 103.69 -44.36 9.31
C ILE A 954 104.14 -45.75 9.76
N ALA A 955 103.27 -46.48 10.46
CA ALA A 955 103.61 -47.82 10.95
C ALA A 955 103.97 -48.77 9.79
N ARG A 956 103.20 -48.72 8.70
CA ARG A 956 103.45 -49.50 7.49
C ARG A 956 104.80 -49.17 6.84
N THR A 957 105.28 -47.92 6.92
CA THR A 957 106.62 -47.58 6.36
C THR A 957 107.76 -48.27 7.13
N TRP A 958 107.66 -48.38 8.45
CA TRP A 958 108.65 -49.07 9.29
C TRP A 958 108.59 -50.58 9.12
N ASP A 959 107.37 -51.13 9.05
CA ASP A 959 107.12 -52.54 8.84
C ASP A 959 107.73 -53.01 7.50
N GLU A 960 107.45 -52.29 6.41
CA GLU A 960 108.03 -52.57 5.08
C GLU A 960 109.57 -52.46 5.10
N PHE A 961 110.14 -51.52 5.85
CA PHE A 961 111.60 -51.37 5.94
C PHE A 961 112.25 -52.60 6.57
N ALA A 962 111.67 -53.11 7.66
CA ALA A 962 112.17 -54.30 8.33
C ALA A 962 112.01 -55.54 7.45
N GLN A 963 110.88 -55.67 6.76
CA GLN A 963 110.64 -56.76 5.81
C GLN A 963 111.64 -56.73 4.66
N ASP A 964 111.85 -55.58 4.03
CA ASP A 964 112.81 -55.44 2.92
C ASP A 964 114.25 -55.74 3.34
N LEU A 965 114.65 -55.33 4.57
CA LEU A 965 115.99 -55.59 5.09
C LEU A 965 116.22 -57.07 5.37
N THR A 966 115.25 -57.75 5.98
CA THR A 966 115.36 -59.18 6.32
C THR A 966 115.14 -60.12 5.14
N ALA A 967 114.48 -59.64 4.08
CA ALA A 967 114.33 -60.35 2.82
C ALA A 967 115.59 -60.32 1.94
N VAL A 968 116.66 -59.61 2.33
CA VAL A 968 117.91 -59.57 1.58
C VAL A 968 118.53 -60.98 1.53
N PRO A 969 118.82 -61.53 0.33
CA PRO A 969 119.34 -62.90 0.21
C PRO A 969 120.81 -62.98 0.65
N CYS A 970 121.31 -64.19 0.89
CA CYS A 970 122.72 -64.39 1.25
C CYS A 970 123.68 -64.02 0.09
N PRO A 971 124.90 -63.53 0.41
CA PRO A 971 125.92 -63.25 -0.61
C PRO A 971 126.23 -64.50 -1.43
N ARG A 972 126.47 -64.35 -2.74
CA ARG A 972 126.82 -65.50 -3.60
C ARG A 972 128.18 -66.08 -3.21
N GLY A 973 128.27 -67.42 -3.09
CA GLY A 973 129.52 -68.15 -2.86
C GLY A 973 129.91 -68.36 -1.39
N VAL A 974 129.01 -68.12 -0.44
CA VAL A 974 129.25 -68.34 1.00
C VAL A 974 128.66 -69.67 1.47
N THR A 975 129.23 -70.27 2.52
CA THR A 975 128.68 -71.48 3.16
C THR A 975 127.39 -71.16 3.93
N ASP A 976 126.59 -72.20 4.23
CA ASP A 976 125.36 -72.04 5.03
C ASP A 976 125.63 -71.42 6.41
N GLU A 977 126.78 -71.72 7.00
CA GLU A 977 127.22 -71.16 8.28
C GLU A 977 127.50 -69.65 8.19
N VAL A 978 128.23 -69.21 7.14
CA VAL A 978 128.49 -67.78 6.89
C VAL A 978 127.21 -67.04 6.48
N CYS A 979 126.33 -67.69 5.72
CA CYS A 979 124.99 -67.18 5.40
C CYS A 979 124.15 -67.00 6.68
N GLY A 980 124.24 -67.93 7.63
CA GLY A 980 123.64 -67.84 8.96
C GLY A 980 124.10 -66.59 9.71
N LEU A 981 125.40 -66.37 9.82
CA LEU A 981 125.98 -65.19 10.49
C LEU A 981 125.61 -63.86 9.81
N VAL A 982 125.57 -63.81 8.47
CA VAL A 982 125.15 -62.60 7.74
C VAL A 982 123.67 -62.32 7.96
N LYS A 983 122.82 -63.36 7.93
CA LYS A 983 121.40 -63.21 8.24
C LYS A 983 121.17 -62.77 9.67
N GLU A 984 121.91 -63.31 10.63
CA GLU A 984 121.85 -62.88 12.04
C GLU A 984 122.26 -61.41 12.20
N GLY A 985 123.31 -60.96 11.51
CA GLY A 985 123.70 -59.55 11.49
C GLY A 985 122.67 -58.61 10.83
N ILE A 986 122.00 -59.07 9.77
CA ILE A 986 120.87 -58.35 9.14
C ILE A 986 119.67 -58.31 10.10
N GLU A 987 119.38 -59.41 10.77
CA GLU A 987 118.30 -59.53 11.75
C GLU A 987 118.52 -58.58 12.92
N GLN A 988 119.75 -58.51 13.44
CA GLN A 988 120.15 -57.57 14.49
C GLN A 988 119.99 -56.11 14.03
N LYS A 989 120.31 -55.82 12.76
CA LYS A 989 120.09 -54.48 12.16
C LYS A 989 118.61 -54.17 11.90
N ALA A 990 117.75 -55.17 11.69
CA ALA A 990 116.32 -55.00 11.47
C ALA A 990 115.52 -54.86 12.77
N GLY A 991 116.04 -55.33 13.90
CA GLY A 991 115.41 -55.24 15.23
C GLY A 991 114.85 -53.86 15.56
N PRO A 992 115.65 -52.78 15.52
CA PRO A 992 115.17 -51.42 15.81
C PRO A 992 114.03 -50.95 14.90
N ALA A 993 113.98 -51.41 13.64
CA ALA A 993 112.90 -51.05 12.72
C ALA A 993 111.59 -51.79 13.02
N ARG A 994 111.65 -53.05 13.49
CA ARG A 994 110.46 -53.80 13.93
C ARG A 994 109.88 -53.22 15.21
N GLU A 995 110.73 -52.87 16.17
CA GLU A 995 110.30 -52.18 17.39
C GLU A 995 109.60 -50.86 17.06
N ALA A 996 110.16 -50.07 16.13
CA ALA A 996 109.55 -48.84 15.65
C ALA A 996 108.20 -49.09 14.94
N ALA A 997 108.08 -50.15 14.14
CA ALA A 997 106.81 -50.53 13.49
C ALA A 997 105.74 -50.90 14.52
N PHE A 998 106.09 -51.75 15.49
CA PHE A 998 105.21 -52.17 16.58
C PHE A 998 104.72 -50.98 17.40
N ALA A 999 105.64 -50.11 17.85
CA ALA A 999 105.30 -48.90 18.60
C ALA A 999 104.40 -47.96 17.79
N ALA A 1000 104.62 -47.83 16.48
CA ALA A 1000 103.78 -47.02 15.60
C ALA A 1000 102.37 -47.61 15.42
N TYR A 1001 102.22 -48.93 15.27
CA TYR A 1001 100.89 -49.57 15.23
C TYR A 1001 100.16 -49.48 16.57
N GLN A 1002 100.86 -49.62 17.71
CA GLN A 1002 100.27 -49.39 19.03
C GLN A 1002 99.77 -47.95 19.17
N THR A 1003 100.59 -46.98 18.74
CA THR A 1003 100.20 -45.56 18.72
C THR A 1003 98.95 -45.33 17.86
N CYS A 1004 98.84 -45.99 16.70
CA CYS A 1004 97.64 -45.92 15.85
C CYS A 1004 96.38 -46.39 16.58
N VAL A 1005 96.43 -47.55 17.26
CA VAL A 1005 95.28 -48.11 18.00
C VAL A 1005 94.94 -47.27 19.23
N GLN A 1006 95.95 -46.88 20.01
CA GLN A 1006 95.76 -46.00 21.16
C GLN A 1006 95.10 -44.69 20.75
N LYS A 1007 95.56 -44.06 19.66
CA LYS A 1007 94.99 -42.82 19.17
C LYS A 1007 93.55 -42.99 18.68
N SER A 1008 93.22 -44.13 18.05
CA SER A 1008 91.85 -44.46 17.64
C SER A 1008 90.89 -44.55 18.83
N ASN A 1009 91.33 -45.18 19.93
CA ASN A 1009 90.57 -45.26 21.18
C ASN A 1009 90.43 -43.89 21.85
N GLU A 1010 91.51 -43.11 21.94
CA GLU A 1010 91.49 -41.74 22.50
C GLU A 1010 90.51 -40.82 21.76
N LEU A 1011 90.42 -40.96 20.43
CA LEU A 1011 89.55 -40.15 19.59
C LEU A 1011 88.12 -40.72 19.46
N ASN A 1012 87.85 -41.88 20.05
CA ASN A 1012 86.61 -42.65 19.89
C ASN A 1012 86.20 -42.81 18.42
N ALA A 1013 87.18 -43.05 17.55
CA ALA A 1013 87.01 -43.09 16.10
C ALA A 1013 87.49 -44.45 15.58
N PHE A 1014 86.54 -45.36 15.33
CA PHE A 1014 86.80 -46.69 14.79
C PHE A 1014 86.60 -46.68 13.28
N THR A 1015 87.68 -46.82 12.52
CA THR A 1015 87.72 -46.72 11.06
C THR A 1015 88.31 -47.99 10.44
N GLU A 1016 88.24 -48.14 9.13
CA GLU A 1016 88.90 -49.27 8.45
C GLU A 1016 90.42 -49.31 8.75
N TYR A 1017 91.06 -48.16 8.97
CA TYR A 1017 92.49 -48.07 9.26
C TYR A 1017 92.84 -48.48 10.69
N SER A 1018 91.99 -48.17 11.69
CA SER A 1018 92.21 -48.68 13.04
C SER A 1018 92.09 -50.20 13.08
N THR A 1019 91.14 -50.78 12.32
CA THR A 1019 91.03 -52.23 12.14
C THR A 1019 92.30 -52.81 11.50
N LYS A 1020 92.89 -52.13 10.50
CA LYS A 1020 94.16 -52.56 9.89
C LYS A 1020 95.34 -52.50 10.88
N CYS A 1021 95.41 -51.48 11.74
CA CYS A 1021 96.42 -51.37 12.79
C CYS A 1021 96.31 -52.51 13.82
N VAL A 1022 95.10 -52.83 14.29
CA VAL A 1022 94.87 -53.97 15.20
C VAL A 1022 95.33 -55.27 14.56
N LYS A 1023 94.94 -55.54 13.31
CA LYS A 1023 95.36 -56.76 12.58
C LYS A 1023 96.87 -56.87 12.40
N ALA A 1024 97.57 -55.75 12.23
CA ALA A 1024 99.03 -55.75 12.16
C ALA A 1024 99.67 -56.11 13.52
N LEU A 1025 99.12 -55.62 14.63
CA LEU A 1025 99.58 -55.97 15.98
C LEU A 1025 99.32 -57.44 16.33
N GLU A 1026 98.15 -57.97 15.97
CA GLU A 1026 97.83 -59.41 16.11
C GLU A 1026 98.90 -60.29 15.43
N LYS A 1027 99.45 -59.83 14.29
CA LYS A 1027 100.52 -60.55 13.56
C LYS A 1027 101.90 -60.37 14.20
N LEU A 1028 102.23 -59.16 14.66
CA LEU A 1028 103.57 -58.83 15.18
C LEU A 1028 103.81 -59.29 16.62
N ALA A 1029 102.76 -59.36 17.45
CA ALA A 1029 102.83 -59.81 18.85
C ALA A 1029 101.52 -60.53 19.25
N PRO A 1030 101.26 -61.74 18.74
CA PRO A 1030 100.00 -62.47 18.97
C PRO A 1030 99.72 -62.75 20.45
N ASP A 1031 100.76 -62.92 21.27
CA ASP A 1031 100.61 -63.14 22.72
C ASP A 1031 100.12 -61.89 23.47
N ALA A 1032 100.52 -60.70 22.99
CA ALA A 1032 100.10 -59.42 23.56
C ALA A 1032 98.77 -58.91 22.95
N PHE A 1033 98.41 -59.38 21.74
CA PHE A 1033 97.22 -58.97 21.00
C PHE A 1033 96.54 -60.21 20.37
N PRO A 1034 95.72 -60.95 21.13
CA PRO A 1034 95.02 -62.12 20.60
C PRO A 1034 93.96 -61.72 19.56
N ALA A 1035 93.77 -62.56 18.54
CA ALA A 1035 92.86 -62.28 17.43
C ALA A 1035 91.41 -62.05 17.91
N MET A 1036 90.84 -60.87 17.63
CA MET A 1036 89.45 -60.57 18.00
C MET A 1036 88.46 -60.96 16.90
N VAL A 1037 87.49 -61.81 17.24
CA VAL A 1037 86.37 -62.19 16.34
C VAL A 1037 85.28 -61.11 16.39
N GLU A 1038 85.22 -60.22 15.40
CA GLU A 1038 84.14 -59.22 15.30
C GLU A 1038 82.77 -59.88 15.03
N LYS A 1039 81.85 -59.80 15.99
CA LYS A 1039 80.40 -60.01 15.77
C LYS A 1039 79.77 -58.71 15.23
N ARG A 1040 79.35 -58.70 13.97
CA ARG A 1040 78.52 -57.60 13.42
C ARG A 1040 77.10 -57.65 14.00
N MET A 1041 76.68 -56.62 14.73
CA MET A 1041 75.26 -56.37 14.99
C MET A 1041 74.60 -55.71 13.77
N ALA A 1042 73.42 -56.21 13.37
CA ALA A 1042 72.64 -55.66 12.27
C ALA A 1042 71.83 -54.43 12.72
N PHE A 1043 71.83 -53.38 11.90
CA PHE A 1043 71.10 -52.13 12.13
C PHE A 1043 69.63 -52.26 11.64
N GLN A 1044 68.66 -51.81 12.44
CA GLN A 1044 67.24 -51.72 12.02
C GLN A 1044 66.86 -50.27 11.66
N PRO A 1045 66.25 -50.00 10.48
CA PRO A 1045 65.77 -48.66 10.14
C PRO A 1045 64.40 -48.37 10.79
N ARG A 1046 64.23 -47.17 11.38
CA ARG A 1046 62.96 -46.66 11.93
C ARG A 1046 62.02 -46.20 10.79
N SER A 1047 60.78 -46.69 10.75
CA SER A 1047 59.72 -46.25 9.82
C SER A 1047 58.79 -45.22 10.47
N GLY A 1048 58.32 -44.23 9.70
CA GLY A 1048 57.41 -43.16 10.15
C GLY A 1048 57.85 -41.75 9.75
N LEU A 1049 57.05 -40.73 10.08
CA LEU A 1049 57.35 -39.31 9.81
C LEU A 1049 58.69 -38.87 10.46
N GLU A 1050 59.01 -39.43 11.63
CA GLU A 1050 60.33 -39.31 12.27
C GLU A 1050 61.45 -40.01 11.49
N GLY A 1051 61.19 -41.16 10.87
CA GLY A 1051 62.12 -41.82 9.96
C GLY A 1051 62.35 -41.04 8.67
N LEU A 1052 61.34 -40.33 8.17
CA LEU A 1052 61.48 -39.41 7.02
C LEU A 1052 62.26 -38.14 7.41
N ARG A 1053 62.03 -37.57 8.60
CA ARG A 1053 62.84 -36.45 9.14
C ARG A 1053 64.30 -36.84 9.38
N ALA A 1054 64.54 -37.97 10.05
CA ALA A 1054 65.89 -38.47 10.36
C ALA A 1054 66.68 -38.85 9.09
N ASN A 1055 66.01 -39.23 7.99
CA ASN A 1055 66.64 -39.52 6.69
C ASN A 1055 66.69 -38.29 5.75
N GLY A 1056 66.40 -37.09 6.27
CA GLY A 1056 66.41 -35.82 5.54
C GLY A 1056 65.40 -35.72 4.39
N LEU A 1057 64.39 -36.60 4.36
CA LEU A 1057 63.38 -36.66 3.28
C LEU A 1057 62.30 -35.59 3.40
N ILE A 1058 62.21 -34.92 4.55
CA ILE A 1058 61.35 -33.77 4.81
C ILE A 1058 62.27 -32.64 5.31
N LEU A 1059 62.27 -31.50 4.62
CA LEU A 1059 62.91 -30.28 5.10
C LEU A 1059 62.12 -29.73 6.30
N GLU A 1060 62.81 -29.39 7.39
CA GLU A 1060 62.23 -28.56 8.44
C GLU A 1060 61.99 -27.15 7.89
N LEU A 1061 60.72 -26.84 7.60
CA LEU A 1061 60.27 -25.46 7.45
C LEU A 1061 60.06 -24.83 8.84
N GLU A 1062 61.10 -24.79 9.67
CA GLU A 1062 61.15 -23.85 10.79
C GLU A 1062 61.59 -22.49 10.25
N GLN A 1063 60.65 -21.72 9.67
CA GLN A 1063 60.62 -20.23 9.65
C GLN A 1063 59.49 -19.59 8.80
N HIS A 1064 58.38 -20.29 8.54
CA HIS A 1064 57.15 -19.64 8.03
C HIS A 1064 55.93 -19.86 8.94
N ARG A 1065 56.15 -19.73 10.26
CA ARG A 1065 55.06 -19.69 11.25
C ARG A 1065 54.39 -18.33 11.42
N GLN A 1066 54.78 -17.30 10.65
CA GLN A 1066 54.13 -15.98 10.69
C GLN A 1066 53.17 -15.69 9.53
N SER A 1067 52.97 -16.61 8.58
CA SER A 1067 51.96 -16.48 7.51
C SER A 1067 50.77 -17.43 7.67
N THR A 1068 50.83 -18.37 8.63
CA THR A 1068 49.77 -19.35 8.87
C THR A 1068 48.65 -18.85 9.79
N GLU A 1069 48.77 -17.66 10.39
CA GLU A 1069 47.67 -17.00 11.12
C GLU A 1069 46.75 -16.16 10.23
N ILE A 1070 47.06 -16.00 8.94
CA ILE A 1070 46.20 -15.25 8.01
C ILE A 1070 45.24 -16.19 7.23
N ALA A 1071 45.50 -17.50 7.23
CA ALA A 1071 44.65 -18.48 6.53
C ALA A 1071 43.51 -19.08 7.39
N ASN A 1072 43.50 -18.83 8.71
CA ASN A 1072 42.44 -19.30 9.61
C ASN A 1072 41.39 -18.24 9.95
N ASN A 1073 41.62 -16.98 9.57
CA ASN A 1073 40.58 -15.96 9.60
C ASN A 1073 40.01 -15.88 8.19
N GLY A 1074 38.93 -16.65 7.96
CA GLY A 1074 38.07 -16.46 6.79
C GLY A 1074 37.76 -14.98 6.68
N VAL A 1075 38.37 -14.33 5.69
CA VAL A 1075 38.05 -12.95 5.35
C VAL A 1075 36.62 -12.99 4.84
N SER A 1076 35.74 -12.51 5.70
CA SER A 1076 34.49 -11.87 5.33
C SER A 1076 34.80 -10.89 4.18
N ALA A 1077 34.54 -11.30 2.95
CA ALA A 1077 34.72 -10.45 1.78
C ALA A 1077 33.65 -9.34 1.69
N ASP A 1078 32.61 -9.34 2.55
CA ASP A 1078 31.47 -8.42 2.41
C ASP A 1078 31.49 -7.18 3.32
N LYS A 1079 32.48 -6.98 4.20
CA LYS A 1079 32.42 -5.86 5.18
C LYS A 1079 33.01 -4.52 4.73
N LYS A 1080 33.20 -4.26 3.43
CA LYS A 1080 33.69 -2.95 2.95
C LYS A 1080 32.93 -2.29 1.79
N GLU A 1081 31.85 -2.89 1.27
CA GLU A 1081 31.03 -2.24 0.22
C GLU A 1081 29.62 -1.83 0.66
N GLU A 1082 29.18 -2.16 1.89
CA GLU A 1082 27.80 -1.92 2.35
C GLU A 1082 27.62 -0.68 3.24
N ALA A 1083 28.41 0.37 3.05
CA ALA A 1083 28.29 1.62 3.80
C ALA A 1083 28.02 2.88 2.95
N THR A 1084 27.91 2.78 1.62
CA THR A 1084 27.41 3.90 0.78
C THR A 1084 27.00 3.41 -0.62
N ARG A 1085 25.79 2.85 -0.76
CA ARG A 1085 24.85 3.13 -1.85
C ARG A 1085 23.54 2.40 -1.68
#